data_AF-A0AAN9VYY9-F1
#
_entry.id   AF-A0AAN9VYY9-F1
#
_cell.length_a   1.000
_cell.length_b   1.000
_cell.length_c   1.000
_cell.angle_alpha   90.00
_cell.angle_beta   90.00
_cell.angle_gamma   90.00
#
_symmetry.space_group_name_H-M   'P 1'
#
loop_
_entity.id
_entity.type
_entity.pdbx_description
1 polymer ?
#
loop_
_entity_poly.entity_id
_entity_poly.type
_entity_poly.pdbx_seq_one_letter_code
_entity_poly.pdbx_strand_id
1 'polypeptide(L)'
;MEKAKVKLKQKKLMKAQNVTNVSFKAKKIVLPGQLKSPTEQEIHTRKKLNVQELLSHLRHYNVSMRSEGLSGFQELLAMYEEDVIKLHLPKVIDGVASLVLDIERGVRKSAVKMIETLLAKVSTEQITPHFDVLRTYMSCAMTHINASIREDSLLLMDCLLNKCPVLMVKNANDILPNFLNMISNLKNSSDHGRTLSLHLNNKLISVKWRMSVFARLTKYFAAIVAVKKHGFVDGVQMNVDEVSGIDTKSVNWSEESPLYVGDFISLKREICNLPRVFSKTTVVTEVSGASTANQERTLKEHIMSLMPVLFEAWIEVAPQRDSAEVGCLPEEAAIMLQYVVNTLLHVWESIQNWEQESNIDNLTPWFIKFYRKTIYKAFLPGFPFTLQENIFKPKIVSNESRKVLNEEQSLLQNTSSVHPKCIHQNLSLCHLLVSIDDGKDQTVVKPVLSYLQSCIMEWEDMTFFPGLEQVLRTLIINEKTSWPKKEVLQAVVMKCQDRSAPRNLYENLFSLLCDYVLQPRYHKELGCKEFVKWFSELPYQFFQAEVNLKTVKALSSLACQNHEVFMNSLKKRAKAIVNSLCEIPVVGNSIPFEGQKLILNTLFHVADSDTFNGLLKRIGDLQDYQELASYVKDMKALYEFVNL
;
A
#
# COMPACT_ATOMS: atom_id res chain seq x y z
N MET A 1 -54.33 94.03 14.94
CA MET A 1 -54.69 93.16 13.80
C MET A 1 -53.41 92.45 13.37
N GLU A 2 -53.31 91.13 13.20
CA GLU A 2 -54.29 90.06 13.12
C GLU A 2 -53.54 88.75 13.48
N LYS A 3 -53.95 88.06 14.55
CA LYS A 3 -53.42 86.74 14.88
C LYS A 3 -54.08 85.75 13.93
N ALA A 4 -53.32 85.21 12.98
CA ALA A 4 -53.81 84.19 12.05
C ALA A 4 -54.30 82.95 12.81
N LYS A 5 -55.62 82.85 13.00
CA LYS A 5 -56.30 81.66 13.50
C LYS A 5 -56.52 80.70 12.33
N VAL A 6 -55.70 79.64 12.26
CA VAL A 6 -55.91 78.54 11.32
C VAL A 6 -57.16 77.74 11.73
N LYS A 7 -58.10 77.60 10.79
CA LYS A 7 -59.40 76.94 10.97
C LYS A 7 -59.25 75.47 11.40
N LEU A 8 -59.99 75.09 12.45
CA LEU A 8 -60.09 73.74 13.01
C LEU A 8 -60.61 72.74 11.96
N LYS A 9 -59.74 71.88 11.43
CA LYS A 9 -60.14 70.55 10.94
C LYS A 9 -60.06 69.56 12.10
N GLN A 10 -61.15 68.84 12.34
CA GLN A 10 -61.34 67.84 13.40
C GLN A 10 -60.13 66.91 13.55
N LYS A 11 -59.28 67.19 14.55
CA LYS A 11 -58.33 66.31 15.24
C LYS A 11 -57.72 67.14 16.38
N LYS A 12 -57.55 66.52 17.57
CA LYS A 12 -57.07 67.09 18.87
C LYS A 12 -56.59 68.54 18.83
N LEU A 13 -57.18 69.39 19.70
CA LEU A 13 -56.79 70.79 19.96
C LEU A 13 -55.26 70.95 19.92
N MET A 14 -54.78 71.83 19.02
CA MET A 14 -53.35 72.11 18.87
C MET A 14 -52.80 72.71 20.15
N LYS A 15 -51.64 72.22 20.60
CA LYS A 15 -50.97 72.71 21.82
C LYS A 15 -50.71 74.22 21.68
N ALA A 16 -50.82 74.95 22.80
CA ALA A 16 -50.60 76.40 22.83
C ALA A 16 -49.21 76.77 22.28
N GLN A 17 -49.09 77.93 21.65
CA GLN A 17 -47.91 78.34 20.88
C GLN A 17 -46.63 78.49 21.75
N ASN A 18 -46.78 78.59 23.06
CA ASN A 18 -45.72 78.67 24.06
C ASN A 18 -45.30 77.30 24.66
N VAL A 19 -45.83 76.18 24.14
CA VAL A 19 -45.49 74.84 24.65
C VAL A 19 -44.18 74.37 24.03
N THR A 20 -43.11 74.36 24.83
CA THR A 20 -41.84 73.73 24.46
C THR A 20 -42.04 72.22 24.32
N ASN A 21 -41.77 71.69 23.12
CA ASN A 21 -41.89 70.25 22.87
C ASN A 21 -40.66 69.50 23.39
N VAL A 22 -40.80 68.80 24.51
CA VAL A 22 -39.74 67.96 25.12
C VAL A 22 -39.66 66.55 24.55
N SER A 23 -40.40 66.22 23.48
CA SER A 23 -40.30 64.92 22.84
C SER A 23 -39.05 64.83 21.96
N PHE A 24 -37.95 64.33 22.50
CA PHE A 24 -36.80 63.92 21.71
C PHE A 24 -36.70 62.39 21.67
N LYS A 25 -36.22 61.86 20.54
CA LYS A 25 -35.90 60.43 20.38
C LYS A 25 -34.40 60.31 20.18
N ALA A 26 -33.70 59.86 21.21
CA ALA A 26 -32.30 59.49 21.10
C ALA A 26 -32.20 58.05 20.58
N LYS A 27 -31.54 57.84 19.43
CA LYS A 27 -31.16 56.50 18.95
C LYS A 27 -29.70 56.27 19.32
N LYS A 28 -29.41 55.13 19.95
CA LYS A 28 -28.05 54.72 20.25
C LYS A 28 -27.28 54.48 18.95
N ILE A 29 -26.12 55.11 18.79
CA ILE A 29 -25.18 54.77 17.72
C ILE A 29 -24.55 53.43 18.09
N VAL A 30 -24.81 52.40 17.29
CA VAL A 30 -24.15 51.09 17.42
C VAL A 30 -22.94 51.13 16.48
N LEU A 31 -21.76 51.33 17.05
CA LEU A 31 -20.52 51.14 16.31
C LEU A 31 -20.31 49.62 16.14
N PRO A 32 -20.07 49.11 14.92
CA PRO A 32 -19.61 47.73 14.77
C PRO A 32 -18.31 47.57 15.56
N GLY A 33 -18.23 46.53 16.39
CA GLY A 33 -17.09 46.34 17.28
C GLY A 33 -15.79 46.30 16.48
N GLN A 34 -14.90 47.25 16.72
CA GLN A 34 -13.52 47.21 16.24
C GLN A 34 -12.74 46.16 17.05
N LEU A 35 -11.73 45.53 16.43
CA LEU A 35 -10.90 44.42 16.95
C LEU A 35 -10.86 44.38 18.49
N LYS A 36 -11.49 43.37 19.08
CA LYS A 36 -11.50 43.19 20.54
C LYS A 36 -10.07 42.87 21.01
N SER A 37 -9.67 43.35 22.18
CA SER A 37 -8.42 42.92 22.82
C SER A 37 -8.42 41.40 22.97
N PRO A 38 -7.32 40.70 22.63
CA PRO A 38 -7.28 39.24 22.71
C PRO A 38 -7.58 38.80 24.14
N THR A 39 -8.54 37.89 24.27
CA THR A 39 -8.81 37.22 25.55
C THR A 39 -7.61 36.30 25.82
N GLU A 40 -7.08 36.25 27.05
CA GLU A 40 -5.85 35.50 27.39
C GLU A 40 -5.86 34.00 27.00
N GLN A 41 -7.04 33.46 26.67
CA GLN A 41 -7.26 32.06 26.30
C GLN A 41 -7.41 31.80 24.78
N GLU A 42 -7.34 32.83 23.93
CA GLU A 42 -7.60 32.69 22.48
C GLU A 42 -6.30 32.49 21.68
N ILE A 43 -6.23 31.42 20.87
CA ILE A 43 -5.06 31.18 20.02
C ILE A 43 -4.95 32.23 18.92
N HIS A 44 -3.73 32.72 18.74
CA HIS A 44 -3.43 33.78 17.80
C HIS A 44 -2.06 33.59 17.13
N THR A 45 -1.92 34.15 15.94
CA THR A 45 -0.65 34.24 15.20
C THR A 45 0.25 35.33 15.79
N ARG A 46 1.51 35.43 15.35
CA ARG A 46 2.41 36.56 15.69
C ARG A 46 1.83 37.92 15.27
N LYS A 47 0.99 37.95 14.23
CA LYS A 47 0.23 39.14 13.82
C LYS A 47 -1.03 39.40 14.65
N LYS A 48 -1.22 38.65 15.74
CA LYS A 48 -2.38 38.70 16.64
C LYS A 48 -3.71 38.41 15.95
N LEU A 49 -3.69 37.57 14.91
CA LEU A 49 -4.91 37.13 14.22
C LEU A 49 -5.46 35.88 14.90
N ASN A 50 -6.73 35.89 15.27
CA ASN A 50 -7.42 34.71 15.81
C ASN A 50 -7.95 33.78 14.71
N VAL A 51 -8.47 32.61 15.11
CA VAL A 51 -9.02 31.62 14.16
C VAL A 51 -10.16 32.18 13.32
N GLN A 52 -11.04 33.00 13.88
CA GLN A 52 -12.19 33.54 13.15
C GLN A 52 -11.77 34.54 12.08
N GLU A 53 -10.79 35.39 12.39
CA GLU A 53 -10.19 36.34 11.46
C GLU A 53 -9.48 35.61 10.32
N LEU A 54 -8.70 34.57 10.63
CA LEU A 54 -8.08 33.74 9.60
C LEU A 54 -9.12 33.03 8.72
N LEU A 55 -10.20 32.49 9.28
CA LEU A 55 -11.30 31.92 8.49
C LEU A 55 -11.97 32.97 7.58
N SER A 56 -12.08 34.21 8.05
CA SER A 56 -12.61 35.31 7.23
C SER A 56 -11.67 35.64 6.06
N HIS A 57 -10.36 35.58 6.28
CA HIS A 57 -9.35 35.77 5.23
C HIS A 57 -9.45 34.70 4.15
N LEU A 58 -9.72 33.44 4.51
CA LEU A 58 -9.88 32.35 3.54
C LEU A 58 -11.01 32.61 2.54
N ARG A 59 -12.07 33.32 2.93
CA ARG A 59 -13.23 33.62 2.07
C ARG A 59 -13.13 34.97 1.35
N HIS A 60 -12.01 35.66 1.50
CA HIS A 60 -11.84 37.00 0.96
C HIS A 60 -11.60 36.97 -0.56
N TYR A 61 -12.14 37.93 -1.30
CA TYR A 61 -11.99 38.00 -2.76
C TYR A 61 -10.53 38.21 -3.21
N ASN A 62 -9.73 38.91 -2.40
CA ASN A 62 -8.30 39.11 -2.65
C ASN A 62 -7.47 37.85 -2.35
N VAL A 63 -6.72 37.40 -3.36
CA VAL A 63 -5.82 36.24 -3.32
C VAL A 63 -4.75 36.35 -2.23
N SER A 64 -4.18 37.54 -2.02
CA SER A 64 -3.16 37.77 -1.00
C SER A 64 -3.72 37.55 0.40
N MET A 65 -4.97 37.98 0.65
CA MET A 65 -5.64 37.76 1.94
C MET A 65 -5.90 36.27 2.18
N ARG A 66 -6.38 35.53 1.16
CA ARG A 66 -6.56 34.07 1.28
C ARG A 66 -5.26 33.35 1.58
N SER A 67 -4.19 33.74 0.89
CA SER A 67 -2.85 33.17 1.08
C SER A 67 -2.29 33.50 2.47
N GLU A 68 -2.51 34.71 2.97
CA GLU A 68 -2.15 35.11 4.32
C GLU A 68 -2.95 34.31 5.37
N GLY A 69 -4.25 34.09 5.14
CA GLY A 69 -5.07 33.23 5.99
C GLY A 69 -4.51 31.80 6.10
N LEU A 70 -4.14 31.19 4.96
CA LEU A 70 -3.52 29.86 4.92
C LEU A 70 -2.16 29.82 5.64
N SER A 71 -1.32 30.82 5.43
CA SER A 71 -0.03 30.94 6.13
C SER A 71 -0.23 31.13 7.63
N GLY A 72 -1.23 31.90 8.04
CA GLY A 72 -1.57 32.10 9.44
C GLY A 72 -2.01 30.80 10.12
N PHE A 73 -2.78 29.95 9.43
CA PHE A 73 -3.11 28.63 9.95
C PHE A 73 -1.89 27.70 10.06
N GLN A 74 -0.98 27.71 9.08
CA GLN A 74 0.27 26.95 9.18
C GLN A 74 1.13 27.42 10.37
N GLU A 75 1.15 28.73 10.63
CA GLU A 75 1.82 29.31 11.79
C GLU A 75 1.17 28.86 13.10
N LEU A 76 -0.16 28.88 13.21
CA LEU A 76 -0.87 28.36 14.38
C LEU A 76 -0.56 26.87 14.61
N LEU A 77 -0.58 26.07 13.55
CA LEU A 77 -0.20 24.67 13.65
C LEU A 77 1.22 24.52 14.17
N ALA A 78 2.19 25.31 13.73
CA ALA A 78 3.56 25.22 14.22
C ALA A 78 3.71 25.67 15.70
N MET A 79 2.88 26.61 16.16
CA MET A 79 3.01 27.22 17.49
C MET A 79 2.31 26.46 18.62
N TYR A 80 1.20 25.78 18.33
CA TYR A 80 0.36 25.16 19.37
C TYR A 80 0.38 23.62 19.29
N GLU A 81 0.16 23.00 20.44
CA GLU A 81 0.05 21.54 20.61
C GLU A 81 -1.28 20.99 20.06
N GLU A 82 -1.29 19.69 19.76
CA GLU A 82 -2.43 18.97 19.16
C GLU A 82 -3.75 19.20 19.93
N ASP A 83 -3.70 19.17 21.26
CA ASP A 83 -4.86 19.33 22.14
C ASP A 83 -5.57 20.68 22.03
N VAL A 84 -4.86 21.72 21.58
CA VAL A 84 -5.44 23.05 21.36
C VAL A 84 -6.01 23.14 19.94
N ILE A 85 -5.32 22.52 18.98
CA ILE A 85 -5.73 22.50 17.57
C ILE A 85 -7.04 21.70 17.38
N LYS A 86 -7.22 20.59 18.09
CA LYS A 86 -8.42 19.73 17.96
C LYS A 86 -9.74 20.48 18.20
N LEU A 87 -9.75 21.52 19.04
CA LEU A 87 -10.93 22.34 19.34
C LEU A 87 -11.44 23.14 18.13
N HIS A 88 -10.55 23.43 17.17
CA HIS A 88 -10.86 24.21 15.98
C HIS A 88 -10.93 23.38 14.70
N LEU A 89 -10.59 22.09 14.79
CA LEU A 89 -10.44 21.17 13.66
C LEU A 89 -11.61 21.17 12.66
N PRO A 90 -12.89 21.10 13.08
CA PRO A 90 -14.01 21.07 12.12
C PRO A 90 -14.09 22.32 11.25
N LYS A 91 -13.89 23.50 11.87
CA LYS A 91 -13.97 24.80 11.17
C LYS A 91 -12.76 25.03 10.26
N VAL A 92 -11.58 24.61 10.71
CA VAL A 92 -10.35 24.70 9.94
C VAL A 92 -10.42 23.81 8.70
N ILE A 93 -10.85 22.54 8.87
CA ILE A 93 -11.02 21.61 7.74
C ILE A 93 -12.04 22.15 6.74
N ASP A 94 -13.22 22.60 7.19
CA ASP A 94 -14.26 23.14 6.31
C ASP A 94 -13.76 24.37 5.52
N GLY A 95 -13.11 25.31 6.21
CA GLY A 95 -12.55 26.51 5.58
C GLY A 95 -11.46 26.19 4.54
N VAL A 96 -10.48 25.36 4.91
CA VAL A 96 -9.31 25.08 4.06
C VAL A 96 -9.65 24.12 2.92
N ALA A 97 -10.47 23.10 3.16
CA ALA A 97 -10.86 22.13 2.12
C ALA A 97 -11.60 22.82 0.96
N SER A 98 -12.41 23.85 1.26
CA SER A 98 -13.10 24.63 0.22
C SER A 98 -12.16 25.31 -0.78
N LEU A 99 -10.95 25.66 -0.35
CA LEU A 99 -9.94 26.34 -1.19
C LEU A 99 -9.24 25.42 -2.19
N VAL A 100 -9.51 24.12 -2.15
CA VAL A 100 -9.10 23.18 -3.21
C VAL A 100 -9.84 23.49 -4.52
N LEU A 101 -10.99 24.14 -4.43
CA LEU A 101 -11.76 24.63 -5.58
C LEU A 101 -11.44 26.08 -5.97
N ASP A 102 -10.44 26.72 -5.35
CA ASP A 102 -10.09 28.10 -5.64
C ASP A 102 -9.68 28.27 -7.11
N ILE A 103 -10.00 29.43 -7.69
CA ILE A 103 -9.65 29.77 -9.07
C ILE A 103 -8.13 29.85 -9.23
N GLU A 104 -7.42 30.31 -8.20
CA GLU A 104 -5.99 30.53 -8.20
C GLU A 104 -5.21 29.28 -7.80
N ARG A 105 -4.33 28.80 -8.70
CA ARG A 105 -3.49 27.61 -8.47
C ARG A 105 -2.60 27.74 -7.24
N GLY A 106 -2.06 28.93 -6.97
CA GLY A 106 -1.23 29.19 -5.80
C GLY A 106 -1.98 28.98 -4.47
N VAL A 107 -3.26 29.36 -4.43
CA VAL A 107 -4.12 29.17 -3.25
C VAL A 107 -4.45 27.69 -3.09
N ARG A 108 -4.81 26.99 -4.17
CA ARG A 108 -5.06 25.53 -4.13
C ARG A 108 -3.87 24.75 -3.57
N LYS A 109 -2.66 25.01 -4.08
CA LYS A 109 -1.42 24.37 -3.58
C LYS A 109 -1.17 24.68 -2.10
N SER A 110 -1.35 25.93 -1.70
CA SER A 110 -1.15 26.34 -0.31
C SER A 110 -2.18 25.69 0.62
N ALA A 111 -3.42 25.50 0.17
CA ALA A 111 -4.46 24.79 0.90
C ALA A 111 -4.10 23.31 1.09
N VAL A 112 -3.67 22.60 0.04
CA VAL A 112 -3.22 21.21 0.14
C VAL A 112 -2.03 21.07 1.09
N LYS A 113 -1.06 21.99 1.03
CA LYS A 113 0.10 21.99 1.94
C LYS A 113 -0.32 22.24 3.40
N MET A 114 -1.28 23.14 3.63
CA MET A 114 -1.85 23.34 4.96
C MET A 114 -2.52 22.06 5.46
N ILE A 115 -3.36 21.42 4.63
CA ILE A 115 -4.00 20.13 4.97
C ILE A 115 -2.95 19.08 5.30
N GLU A 116 -1.89 18.96 4.50
CA GLU A 116 -0.79 18.02 4.78
C GLU A 116 -0.12 18.27 6.14
N THR A 117 0.11 19.55 6.46
CA THR A 117 0.70 19.97 7.76
C THR A 117 -0.25 19.66 8.92
N LEU A 118 -1.56 19.85 8.71
CA LEU A 118 -2.59 19.51 9.68
C LEU A 118 -2.60 17.99 9.93
N LEU A 119 -2.68 17.18 8.87
CA LEU A 119 -2.73 15.72 8.96
C LEU A 119 -1.45 15.10 9.54
N ALA A 120 -0.32 15.80 9.49
CA ALA A 120 0.90 15.39 10.17
C ALA A 120 0.88 15.65 11.69
N LYS A 121 -0.04 16.49 12.17
CA LYS A 121 -0.17 16.89 13.57
C LYS A 121 -1.31 16.22 14.34
N VAL A 122 -2.29 15.65 13.65
CA VAL A 122 -3.48 15.05 14.28
C VAL A 122 -3.57 13.56 13.97
N SER A 123 -4.12 12.79 14.91
CA SER A 123 -4.28 11.35 14.74
C SER A 123 -5.36 10.99 13.69
N THR A 124 -5.30 9.75 13.16
CA THR A 124 -6.29 9.26 12.19
C THR A 124 -7.69 9.21 12.80
N GLU A 125 -7.80 8.91 14.09
CA GLU A 125 -9.05 8.85 14.85
C GLU A 125 -9.71 10.23 14.93
N GLN A 126 -8.93 11.30 15.09
CA GLN A 126 -9.43 12.67 15.14
C GLN A 126 -9.87 13.19 13.75
N ILE A 127 -9.22 12.72 12.68
CA ILE A 127 -9.59 13.10 11.30
C ILE A 127 -10.81 12.34 10.80
N THR A 128 -11.01 11.11 11.26
CA THR A 128 -12.10 10.22 10.80
C THR A 128 -13.48 10.90 10.75
N PRO A 129 -13.94 11.66 11.77
CA PRO A 129 -15.25 12.33 11.76
C PRO A 129 -15.37 13.47 10.73
N HIS A 130 -14.24 13.98 10.24
CA HIS A 130 -14.17 15.12 9.33
C HIS A 130 -13.73 14.73 7.92
N PHE A 131 -13.33 13.46 7.71
CA PHE A 131 -12.79 12.98 6.45
C PHE A 131 -13.78 13.10 5.29
N ASP A 132 -15.08 12.96 5.56
CA ASP A 132 -16.12 13.11 4.54
C ASP A 132 -16.11 14.52 3.91
N VAL A 133 -15.68 15.57 4.63
CA VAL A 133 -15.53 16.92 4.08
C VAL A 133 -14.39 16.97 3.07
N LEU A 134 -13.21 16.44 3.45
CA LEU A 134 -12.03 16.37 2.58
C LEU A 134 -12.32 15.54 1.32
N ARG A 135 -12.95 14.37 1.49
CA ARG A 135 -13.38 13.50 0.40
C ARG A 135 -14.35 14.24 -0.54
N THR A 136 -15.34 14.95 -0.01
CA THR A 136 -16.36 15.63 -0.82
C THR A 136 -15.74 16.73 -1.67
N TYR A 137 -14.91 17.61 -1.07
CA TYR A 137 -14.22 18.65 -1.82
C TYR A 137 -13.25 18.09 -2.87
N MET A 138 -12.54 16.99 -2.56
CA MET A 138 -11.71 16.28 -3.53
C MET A 138 -12.54 15.77 -4.72
N SER A 139 -13.66 15.08 -4.46
CA SER A 139 -14.56 14.58 -5.50
C SER A 139 -15.12 15.73 -6.35
N CYS A 140 -15.55 16.83 -5.74
CA CYS A 140 -15.99 18.02 -6.46
C CYS A 140 -14.89 18.60 -7.36
N ALA A 141 -13.64 18.60 -6.88
CA ALA A 141 -12.49 19.07 -7.65
C ALA A 141 -12.20 18.15 -8.84
N MET A 142 -12.25 16.82 -8.67
CA MET A 142 -12.07 15.82 -9.73
C MET A 142 -13.11 15.94 -10.86
N THR A 143 -14.35 16.29 -10.51
CA THR A 143 -15.45 16.48 -11.48
C THR A 143 -15.65 17.93 -11.91
N HIS A 144 -14.74 18.83 -11.55
CA HIS A 144 -14.91 20.26 -11.80
C HIS A 144 -14.85 20.60 -13.30
N ILE A 145 -15.62 21.63 -13.73
CA ILE A 145 -15.67 22.02 -15.15
C ILE A 145 -14.33 22.57 -15.67
N ASN A 146 -13.54 23.22 -14.81
CA ASN A 146 -12.21 23.72 -15.12
C ASN A 146 -11.17 22.59 -15.03
N ALA A 147 -10.49 22.31 -16.14
CA ALA A 147 -9.46 21.28 -16.24
C ALA A 147 -8.29 21.48 -15.25
N SER A 148 -7.84 22.71 -15.02
CA SER A 148 -6.73 22.96 -14.09
C SER A 148 -7.08 22.67 -12.63
N ILE A 149 -8.37 22.80 -12.26
CA ILE A 149 -8.84 22.40 -10.92
C ILE A 149 -8.93 20.87 -10.82
N ARG A 150 -9.39 20.19 -11.88
CA ARG A 150 -9.38 18.72 -11.94
C ARG A 150 -7.96 18.16 -11.81
N GLU A 151 -7.00 18.73 -12.53
CA GLU A 151 -5.59 18.30 -12.46
C GLU A 151 -5.01 18.52 -11.06
N ASP A 152 -5.19 19.70 -10.47
CA ASP A 152 -4.67 19.99 -9.13
C ASP A 152 -5.42 19.22 -8.02
N SER A 153 -6.62 18.65 -8.28
CA SER A 153 -7.32 17.78 -7.32
C SER A 153 -6.48 16.56 -6.92
N LEU A 154 -5.60 16.11 -7.82
CA LEU A 154 -4.68 15.00 -7.58
C LEU A 154 -3.66 15.30 -6.48
N LEU A 155 -3.34 16.57 -6.23
CA LEU A 155 -2.44 16.97 -5.13
C LEU A 155 -3.08 16.64 -3.77
N LEU A 156 -4.39 16.89 -3.63
CA LEU A 156 -5.11 16.52 -2.43
C LEU A 156 -5.22 15.00 -2.29
N MET A 157 -5.47 14.29 -3.39
CA MET A 157 -5.50 12.82 -3.41
C MET A 157 -4.17 12.22 -2.93
N ASP A 158 -3.04 12.75 -3.40
CA ASP A 158 -1.71 12.30 -2.94
C ASP A 158 -1.49 12.56 -1.46
N CYS A 159 -1.84 13.75 -0.99
CA CYS A 159 -1.76 14.14 0.41
C CYS A 159 -2.56 13.17 1.29
N LEU A 160 -3.83 12.91 0.94
CA LEU A 160 -4.70 12.01 1.70
C LEU A 160 -4.26 10.55 1.60
N LEU A 161 -3.77 10.09 0.45
CA LEU A 161 -3.26 8.73 0.29
C LEU A 161 -1.97 8.49 1.09
N ASN A 162 -1.14 9.52 1.24
CA ASN A 162 0.06 9.48 2.08
C ASN A 162 -0.24 9.51 3.58
N LYS A 163 -1.13 10.40 4.00
CA LYS A 163 -1.36 10.68 5.43
C LYS A 163 -2.50 9.87 6.04
N CYS A 164 -3.48 9.46 5.22
CA CYS A 164 -4.68 8.75 5.67
C CYS A 164 -5.03 7.57 4.74
N PRO A 165 -4.09 6.64 4.45
CA PRO A 165 -4.32 5.56 3.48
C PRO A 165 -5.53 4.69 3.83
N VAL A 166 -5.75 4.40 5.11
CA VAL A 166 -6.88 3.58 5.58
C VAL A 166 -8.23 4.26 5.28
N LEU A 167 -8.34 5.57 5.50
CA LEU A 167 -9.57 6.32 5.23
C LEU A 167 -9.82 6.43 3.71
N MET A 168 -8.78 6.65 2.93
CA MET A 168 -8.88 6.63 1.47
C MET A 168 -9.41 5.28 0.97
N VAL A 169 -8.85 4.16 1.44
CA VAL A 169 -9.30 2.81 1.08
C VAL A 169 -10.74 2.57 1.53
N LYS A 170 -11.12 2.91 2.77
CA LYS A 170 -12.51 2.78 3.26
C LYS A 170 -13.53 3.51 2.37
N ASN A 171 -13.13 4.62 1.74
CA ASN A 171 -13.96 5.43 0.86
C ASN A 171 -13.69 5.22 -0.64
N ALA A 172 -12.98 4.16 -1.02
CA ALA A 172 -12.61 3.88 -2.40
C ALA A 172 -13.79 3.85 -3.39
N ASN A 173 -14.95 3.38 -2.92
CA ASN A 173 -16.21 3.35 -3.67
C ASN A 173 -16.67 4.70 -4.20
N ASP A 174 -16.36 5.78 -3.49
CA ASP A 174 -16.74 7.13 -3.90
C ASP A 174 -15.62 7.83 -4.67
N ILE A 175 -14.36 7.45 -4.43
CA ILE A 175 -13.18 8.18 -4.92
C ILE A 175 -12.73 7.65 -6.29
N LEU A 176 -12.58 6.34 -6.43
CA LEU A 176 -12.02 5.73 -7.64
C LEU A 176 -12.90 5.92 -8.89
N PRO A 177 -14.24 5.91 -8.84
CA PRO A 177 -15.05 6.20 -10.03
C PRO A 177 -14.77 7.60 -10.58
N ASN A 178 -14.67 8.60 -9.69
CA ASN A 178 -14.37 9.99 -10.06
C ASN A 178 -12.96 10.12 -10.65
N PHE A 179 -11.98 9.47 -10.02
CA PHE A 179 -10.61 9.42 -10.54
C PHE A 179 -10.55 8.78 -11.93
N LEU A 180 -11.24 7.66 -12.15
CA LEU A 180 -11.24 6.97 -13.45
C LEU A 180 -11.97 7.76 -14.54
N ASN A 181 -13.08 8.43 -14.19
CA ASN A 181 -13.80 9.35 -15.08
C ASN A 181 -12.94 10.53 -15.51
N MET A 182 -12.01 10.96 -14.68
CA MET A 182 -11.06 12.00 -15.05
C MET A 182 -10.05 11.53 -16.10
N ILE A 183 -9.65 10.26 -16.08
CA ILE A 183 -8.53 9.75 -16.89
C ILE A 183 -9.00 8.92 -18.09
N SER A 184 -10.28 8.56 -18.16
CA SER A 184 -10.84 7.74 -19.22
C SER A 184 -12.32 8.04 -19.47
N ASN A 185 -12.72 7.96 -20.74
CA ASN A 185 -14.10 8.10 -21.20
C ASN A 185 -14.73 6.73 -21.42
N LEU A 186 -16.05 6.63 -21.29
CA LEU A 186 -16.79 5.42 -21.69
C LEU A 186 -16.79 5.31 -23.21
N LYS A 187 -16.60 4.10 -23.74
CA LYS A 187 -16.80 3.85 -25.17
C LYS A 187 -18.30 4.01 -25.49
N ASN A 188 -18.61 4.70 -26.59
CA ASN A 188 -20.01 4.92 -27.04
C ASN A 188 -20.66 3.66 -27.65
N SER A 189 -19.90 2.57 -27.83
CA SER A 189 -20.40 1.27 -28.28
C SER A 189 -20.99 0.47 -27.12
N SER A 190 -21.87 -0.49 -27.40
CA SER A 190 -22.50 -1.43 -26.45
C SER A 190 -21.56 -2.29 -25.58
N ASP A 191 -20.27 -2.01 -25.62
CA ASP A 191 -19.20 -2.69 -24.90
C ASP A 191 -18.85 -1.90 -23.63
N HIS A 192 -18.79 -2.56 -22.47
CA HIS A 192 -18.64 -1.92 -21.14
C HIS A 192 -17.21 -1.35 -20.89
N GLY A 193 -16.43 -1.18 -21.95
CA GLY A 193 -15.04 -0.75 -21.92
C GLY A 193 -14.87 0.77 -21.85
N ARG A 194 -13.77 1.21 -21.23
CA ARG A 194 -13.35 2.62 -21.22
C ARG A 194 -12.23 2.82 -22.25
N THR A 195 -12.08 4.04 -22.71
CA THR A 195 -10.94 4.51 -23.52
C THR A 195 -10.23 5.60 -22.76
N LEU A 196 -8.92 5.60 -22.82
CA LEU A 196 -8.06 6.62 -22.23
C LEU A 196 -8.42 8.01 -22.77
N SER A 197 -8.66 8.98 -21.89
CA SER A 197 -9.02 10.33 -22.30
C SER A 197 -7.81 11.01 -22.97
N LEU A 198 -7.99 11.48 -24.21
CA LEU A 198 -7.00 12.27 -24.93
C LEU A 198 -7.01 13.71 -24.40
N HIS A 199 -6.48 13.92 -23.20
CA HIS A 199 -6.16 15.26 -22.74
C HIS A 199 -4.75 15.61 -23.23
N LEU A 200 -4.64 16.78 -23.87
CA LEU A 200 -3.44 17.53 -24.27
C LEU A 200 -3.05 17.41 -25.76
N ASN A 201 -2.92 18.58 -26.41
CA ASN A 201 -2.54 18.77 -27.81
C ASN A 201 -1.07 18.36 -28.14
N ASN A 202 -0.30 17.85 -27.18
CA ASN A 202 1.08 17.42 -27.36
C ASN A 202 1.31 16.02 -26.76
N LYS A 203 1.77 15.08 -27.60
CA LYS A 203 2.02 13.68 -27.26
C LYS A 203 2.94 13.51 -26.05
N LEU A 204 4.03 14.30 -25.93
CA LEU A 204 5.01 14.15 -24.84
C LEU A 204 4.44 14.60 -23.48
N ILE A 205 3.65 15.67 -23.48
CA ILE A 205 3.00 16.19 -22.26
C ILE A 205 1.90 15.21 -21.82
N SER A 206 1.17 14.64 -22.78
CA SER A 206 0.16 13.62 -22.50
C SER A 206 0.77 12.34 -21.90
N VAL A 207 1.93 11.87 -22.37
CA VAL A 207 2.64 10.72 -21.78
C VAL A 207 3.09 11.01 -20.34
N LYS A 208 3.69 12.17 -20.06
CA LYS A 208 4.14 12.53 -18.70
C LYS A 208 2.99 12.67 -17.71
N TRP A 209 1.92 13.34 -18.12
CA TRP A 209 0.71 13.45 -17.32
C TRP A 209 0.12 12.06 -17.02
N ARG A 210 0.07 11.17 -18.01
CA ARG A 210 -0.40 9.79 -17.81
C ARG A 210 0.48 9.00 -16.86
N MET A 211 1.80 9.08 -16.97
CA MET A 211 2.69 8.43 -16.00
C MET A 211 2.37 8.90 -14.57
N SER A 212 2.17 10.20 -14.38
CA SER A 212 1.78 10.80 -13.11
C SER A 212 0.43 10.25 -12.59
N VAL A 213 -0.56 10.11 -13.48
CA VAL A 213 -1.86 9.53 -13.17
C VAL A 213 -1.76 8.04 -12.79
N PHE A 214 -1.09 7.23 -13.60
CA PHE A 214 -0.98 5.80 -13.35
C PHE A 214 -0.13 5.50 -12.12
N ALA A 215 0.87 6.32 -11.80
CA ALA A 215 1.59 6.25 -10.53
C ALA A 215 0.63 6.31 -9.33
N ARG A 216 -0.33 7.24 -9.36
CA ARG A 216 -1.35 7.39 -8.31
C ARG A 216 -2.30 6.23 -8.29
N LEU A 217 -2.74 5.76 -9.46
CA LEU A 217 -3.61 4.59 -9.56
C LEU A 217 -2.94 3.36 -8.94
N THR A 218 -1.70 3.07 -9.33
CA THR A 218 -0.90 1.97 -8.77
C THR A 218 -0.77 2.10 -7.26
N LYS A 219 -0.43 3.29 -6.77
CA LYS A 219 -0.29 3.55 -5.32
C LYS A 219 -1.59 3.35 -4.56
N TYR A 220 -2.71 3.74 -5.15
CA TYR A 220 -4.03 3.56 -4.55
C TYR A 220 -4.39 2.08 -4.45
N PHE A 221 -4.18 1.31 -5.52
CA PHE A 221 -4.40 -0.15 -5.48
C PHE A 221 -3.43 -0.85 -4.52
N ALA A 222 -2.18 -0.42 -4.44
CA ALA A 222 -1.23 -0.91 -3.44
C ALA A 222 -1.77 -0.68 -2.02
N ALA A 223 -2.33 0.50 -1.74
CA ALA A 223 -2.96 0.78 -0.45
C ALA A 223 -4.18 -0.14 -0.18
N ILE A 224 -5.03 -0.40 -1.19
CA ILE A 224 -6.17 -1.34 -1.05
C ILE A 224 -5.66 -2.73 -0.64
N VAL A 225 -4.65 -3.23 -1.35
CA VAL A 225 -4.05 -4.54 -1.07
C VAL A 225 -3.40 -4.58 0.32
N ALA A 226 -2.62 -3.56 0.67
CA ALA A 226 -1.92 -3.48 1.96
C ALA A 226 -2.89 -3.45 3.14
N VAL A 227 -3.92 -2.60 3.09
CA VAL A 227 -4.95 -2.51 4.12
C VAL A 227 -5.70 -3.84 4.28
N LYS A 228 -5.97 -4.56 3.18
CA LYS A 228 -6.59 -5.89 3.24
C LYS A 228 -5.69 -6.96 3.86
N LYS A 229 -4.41 -7.03 3.45
CA LYS A 229 -3.48 -8.07 3.91
C LYS A 229 -3.09 -7.93 5.38
N HIS A 230 -2.85 -6.71 5.82
CA HIS A 230 -2.25 -6.46 7.12
C HIS A 230 -3.25 -5.89 8.13
N GLY A 231 -4.40 -5.34 7.72
CA GLY A 231 -5.22 -4.50 8.60
C GLY A 231 -4.51 -3.21 9.07
N PHE A 232 -3.24 -3.03 8.70
CA PHE A 232 -2.31 -2.00 9.11
C PHE A 232 -1.62 -1.41 7.87
N VAL A 233 -1.43 -0.09 7.85
CA VAL A 233 -0.45 0.59 6.99
C VAL A 233 0.34 1.53 7.89
N ASP A 234 1.67 1.36 7.93
CA ASP A 234 2.67 2.19 8.61
C ASP A 234 2.30 2.74 10.01
N GLY A 235 2.49 1.90 11.04
CA GLY A 235 2.65 2.37 12.43
C GLY A 235 1.40 2.90 13.15
N VAL A 236 0.25 2.98 12.49
CA VAL A 236 -1.03 3.31 13.16
C VAL A 236 -1.65 2.02 13.67
N GLN A 237 -1.49 1.78 14.97
CA GLN A 237 -2.08 0.66 15.67
C GLN A 237 -3.62 0.83 15.73
N MET A 238 -4.36 0.14 14.86
CA MET A 238 -5.73 -0.23 15.18
C MET A 238 -5.68 -1.64 15.76
N ASN A 239 -6.20 -1.85 16.98
CA ASN A 239 -6.37 -3.19 17.53
C ASN A 239 -7.33 -3.99 16.62
N VAL A 240 -6.78 -4.75 15.67
CA VAL A 240 -7.58 -5.63 14.79
C VAL A 240 -7.94 -6.94 15.50
N ASP A 241 -7.32 -7.24 16.64
CA ASP A 241 -7.65 -8.41 17.47
C ASP A 241 -9.00 -8.29 18.22
N GLU A 242 -9.71 -7.16 18.10
CA GLU A 242 -11.10 -7.01 18.57
C GLU A 242 -12.15 -7.13 17.45
N VAL A 243 -11.77 -7.45 16.19
CA VAL A 243 -12.74 -7.39 15.06
C VAL A 243 -13.61 -8.65 14.93
N SER A 244 -13.38 -9.71 15.72
CA SER A 244 -14.30 -10.85 15.87
C SER A 244 -15.11 -10.86 17.17
N GLY A 245 -14.92 -9.88 18.05
CA GLY A 245 -15.73 -9.69 19.26
C GLY A 245 -16.55 -8.42 19.15
N ILE A 246 -17.82 -8.47 19.52
CA ILE A 246 -18.55 -7.25 19.87
C ILE A 246 -17.78 -6.67 21.07
N ASP A 247 -17.04 -5.58 20.88
CA ASP A 247 -16.44 -4.84 22.00
C ASP A 247 -17.57 -4.09 22.74
N THR A 248 -18.37 -4.85 23.48
CA THR A 248 -19.23 -4.29 24.52
C THR A 248 -18.32 -3.83 25.65
N LYS A 249 -17.83 -2.59 25.57
CA LYS A 249 -17.38 -1.89 26.78
C LYS A 249 -18.57 -1.92 27.75
N SER A 250 -18.46 -2.70 28.82
CA SER A 250 -19.44 -2.66 29.90
C SER A 250 -19.34 -1.28 30.55
N VAL A 251 -20.34 -0.45 30.29
CA VAL A 251 -20.39 0.88 30.89
C VAL A 251 -21.11 0.76 32.22
N ASN A 252 -20.37 0.89 33.31
CA ASN A 252 -20.94 0.92 34.65
C ASN A 252 -21.62 2.27 34.87
N TRP A 253 -22.95 2.25 34.92
CA TRP A 253 -23.76 3.43 35.22
C TRP A 253 -23.79 3.67 36.74
N SER A 254 -23.63 4.93 37.14
CA SER A 254 -23.81 5.40 38.52
C SER A 254 -24.73 6.60 38.53
N GLU A 255 -25.65 6.65 39.49
CA GLU A 255 -26.66 7.72 39.65
C GLU A 255 -26.03 9.07 40.01
N GLU A 256 -24.80 9.07 40.54
CA GLU A 256 -24.10 10.25 41.06
C GLU A 256 -23.23 10.98 40.01
N SER A 257 -23.11 10.44 38.79
CA SER A 257 -22.25 11.02 37.75
C SER A 257 -22.91 10.96 36.36
N PRO A 258 -23.03 12.07 35.62
CA PRO A 258 -23.53 12.04 34.25
C PRO A 258 -22.56 11.28 33.35
N LEU A 259 -23.06 10.23 32.69
CA LEU A 259 -22.31 9.43 31.73
C LEU A 259 -22.40 10.08 30.34
N TYR A 260 -21.25 10.46 29.79
CA TYR A 260 -21.14 10.97 28.42
C TYR A 260 -20.72 9.84 27.48
N VAL A 261 -21.68 9.23 26.78
CA VAL A 261 -21.42 8.28 25.71
C VAL A 261 -21.39 9.06 24.39
N GLY A 262 -20.27 9.01 23.67
CA GLY A 262 -20.22 9.58 22.33
C GLY A 262 -21.05 8.73 21.37
N ASP A 263 -21.95 9.36 20.62
CA ASP A 263 -22.68 8.75 19.48
C ASP A 263 -21.71 8.49 18.31
N PHE A 264 -20.69 7.68 18.53
CA PHE A 264 -19.88 7.11 17.47
C PHE A 264 -20.48 5.76 17.11
N ILE A 265 -21.54 5.79 16.30
CA ILE A 265 -21.90 4.63 15.51
C ILE A 265 -20.74 4.47 14.51
N SER A 266 -19.73 3.68 14.89
CA SER A 266 -18.84 3.03 13.94
C SER A 266 -19.72 2.09 13.13
N LEU A 267 -20.45 2.63 12.15
CA LEU A 267 -20.98 1.85 11.04
C LEU A 267 -19.76 1.09 10.53
N LYS A 268 -19.76 -0.24 10.71
CA LYS A 268 -18.83 -1.16 10.07
C LYS A 268 -18.97 -0.95 8.56
N ARG A 269 -18.36 0.10 8.02
CA ARG A 269 -18.09 0.20 6.59
C ARG A 269 -17.07 -0.89 6.34
N GLU A 270 -17.53 -1.97 5.71
CA GLU A 270 -16.67 -3.04 5.20
C GLU A 270 -15.43 -2.40 4.55
N ILE A 271 -14.25 -2.86 4.96
CA ILE A 271 -12.99 -2.46 4.34
C ILE A 271 -13.14 -2.69 2.83
N CYS A 272 -12.92 -1.64 2.04
CA CYS A 272 -12.97 -1.58 0.57
C CYS A 272 -13.28 -2.91 -0.13
N ASN A 273 -14.55 -3.10 -0.50
CA ASN A 273 -14.93 -4.14 -1.43
C ASN A 273 -14.67 -3.66 -2.86
N LEU A 274 -13.63 -4.17 -3.53
CA LEU A 274 -13.33 -3.85 -4.94
C LEU A 274 -14.55 -3.88 -5.88
N PRO A 275 -15.55 -4.77 -5.73
CA PRO A 275 -16.78 -4.68 -6.50
C PRO A 275 -17.53 -3.35 -6.36
N ARG A 276 -17.45 -2.66 -5.22
CA ARG A 276 -18.13 -1.38 -5.01
C ARG A 276 -17.32 -0.18 -5.50
N VAL A 277 -16.04 -0.39 -5.82
CA VAL A 277 -15.06 0.67 -6.15
C VAL A 277 -15.29 1.33 -7.51
N PHE A 278 -15.99 0.65 -8.40
CA PHE A 278 -16.13 1.10 -9.78
C PHE A 278 -17.61 1.11 -10.24
N SER A 279 -18.57 0.88 -9.33
CA SER A 279 -19.99 0.84 -9.67
C SER A 279 -20.52 2.25 -9.95
N LYS A 280 -21.44 2.37 -10.91
CA LYS A 280 -22.04 3.66 -11.32
C LYS A 280 -23.15 4.15 -10.38
N THR A 281 -23.49 3.42 -9.32
CA THR A 281 -24.65 3.74 -8.49
C THR A 281 -24.21 4.38 -7.17
N THR A 282 -23.97 5.69 -7.22
CA THR A 282 -24.22 6.56 -6.07
C THR A 282 -25.68 6.40 -5.66
N VAL A 283 -25.92 6.16 -4.37
CA VAL A 283 -27.21 5.90 -3.72
C VAL A 283 -27.71 4.45 -3.81
N VAL A 284 -27.41 3.63 -2.80
CA VAL A 284 -28.43 2.78 -2.16
C VAL A 284 -28.10 2.64 -0.68
N THR A 285 -29.12 2.94 0.14
CA THR A 285 -29.36 2.43 1.48
C THR A 285 -28.81 1.02 1.70
N GLU A 286 -28.36 0.73 2.92
CA GLU A 286 -28.02 -0.61 3.37
C GLU A 286 -29.18 -1.56 3.13
N VAL A 287 -29.18 -2.23 1.98
CA VAL A 287 -29.89 -3.48 1.80
C VAL A 287 -28.85 -4.57 2.05
N SER A 288 -28.83 -5.00 3.30
CA SER A 288 -28.32 -6.30 3.72
C SER A 288 -28.91 -7.38 2.79
N GLY A 289 -28.17 -7.76 1.74
CA GLY A 289 -28.65 -8.73 0.75
C GLY A 289 -28.08 -8.63 -0.66
N ALA A 290 -26.98 -7.92 -0.92
CA ALA A 290 -26.28 -8.10 -2.20
C ALA A 290 -25.71 -9.52 -2.26
N SER A 291 -26.32 -10.40 -3.05
CA SER A 291 -25.81 -11.76 -3.24
C SER A 291 -24.37 -11.72 -3.76
N THR A 292 -23.53 -12.66 -3.31
CA THR A 292 -22.13 -12.79 -3.73
C THR A 292 -21.99 -12.81 -5.26
N ALA A 293 -22.97 -13.40 -5.96
CA ALA A 293 -23.06 -13.41 -7.42
C ALA A 293 -23.17 -12.01 -8.05
N ASN A 294 -23.90 -11.08 -7.39
CA ASN A 294 -24.02 -9.71 -7.87
C ASN A 294 -22.70 -8.95 -7.70
N GLN A 295 -21.97 -9.20 -6.60
CA GLN A 295 -20.66 -8.61 -6.35
C GLN A 295 -19.61 -9.12 -7.36
N GLU A 296 -19.59 -10.42 -7.64
CA GLU A 296 -18.72 -11.02 -8.67
C GLU A 296 -18.96 -10.39 -10.05
N ARG A 297 -20.23 -10.31 -10.48
CA ARG A 297 -20.60 -9.70 -11.77
C ARG A 297 -20.12 -8.26 -11.86
N THR A 298 -20.36 -7.51 -10.79
CA THR A 298 -19.97 -6.11 -10.68
C THR A 298 -18.44 -5.98 -10.83
N LEU A 299 -17.65 -6.79 -10.11
CA LEU A 299 -16.19 -6.80 -10.21
C LEU A 299 -15.68 -7.14 -11.61
N LYS A 300 -16.34 -8.08 -12.32
CA LYS A 300 -16.01 -8.39 -13.72
C LYS A 300 -16.19 -7.19 -14.63
N GLU A 301 -17.33 -6.50 -14.54
CA GLU A 301 -17.62 -5.31 -15.34
C GLU A 301 -16.57 -4.20 -15.12
N HIS A 302 -16.01 -4.13 -13.92
CA HIS A 302 -15.00 -3.14 -13.54
C HIS A 302 -13.61 -3.43 -14.04
N ILE A 303 -13.18 -4.68 -13.90
CA ILE A 303 -11.94 -5.15 -14.54
C ILE A 303 -12.05 -4.96 -16.05
N MET A 304 -13.21 -5.27 -16.66
CA MET A 304 -13.49 -5.01 -18.07
C MET A 304 -13.40 -3.52 -18.46
N SER A 305 -13.72 -2.62 -17.53
CA SER A 305 -13.57 -1.18 -17.70
C SER A 305 -12.12 -0.71 -17.62
N LEU A 306 -11.34 -1.25 -16.68
CA LEU A 306 -9.98 -0.81 -16.39
C LEU A 306 -8.94 -1.36 -17.36
N MET A 307 -9.06 -2.64 -17.74
CA MET A 307 -8.06 -3.34 -18.55
C MET A 307 -7.77 -2.64 -19.89
N PRO A 308 -8.77 -2.17 -20.66
CA PRO A 308 -8.50 -1.43 -21.89
C PRO A 308 -7.67 -0.17 -21.68
N VAL A 309 -7.91 0.56 -20.57
CA VAL A 309 -7.19 1.80 -20.25
C VAL A 309 -5.72 1.52 -19.95
N LEU A 310 -5.43 0.43 -19.24
CA LEU A 310 -4.06 -0.04 -18.98
C LEU A 310 -3.33 -0.43 -20.27
N PHE A 311 -4.00 -1.18 -21.16
CA PHE A 311 -3.40 -1.59 -22.43
C PHE A 311 -3.21 -0.44 -23.40
N GLU A 312 -4.19 0.47 -23.52
CA GLU A 312 -4.08 1.66 -24.37
C GLU A 312 -2.90 2.55 -23.91
N ALA A 313 -2.73 2.73 -22.60
CA ALA A 313 -1.60 3.47 -22.04
C ALA A 313 -0.23 2.84 -22.35
N TRP A 314 -0.14 1.50 -22.29
CA TRP A 314 1.08 0.79 -22.69
C TRP A 314 1.33 0.88 -24.20
N ILE A 315 0.32 0.58 -25.02
CA ILE A 315 0.44 0.56 -26.49
C ILE A 315 0.86 1.93 -27.05
N GLU A 316 0.46 3.02 -26.40
CA GLU A 316 0.83 4.38 -26.82
C GLU A 316 2.34 4.66 -26.74
N VAL A 317 3.03 4.06 -25.77
CA VAL A 317 4.46 4.26 -25.50
C VAL A 317 5.33 3.07 -25.93
N ALA A 318 4.73 1.90 -26.14
CA ALA A 318 5.44 0.70 -26.54
C ALA A 318 6.10 0.88 -27.92
N PRO A 319 7.35 0.43 -28.11
CA PRO A 319 8.02 0.51 -29.40
C PRO A 319 7.27 -0.31 -30.47
N GLN A 320 7.25 0.18 -31.70
CA GLN A 320 6.61 -0.52 -32.81
C GLN A 320 7.36 -1.81 -33.17
N ARG A 321 6.59 -2.84 -33.53
CA ARG A 321 7.06 -4.21 -33.73
C ARG A 321 8.06 -4.39 -34.87
N ASP A 322 8.14 -3.43 -35.80
CA ASP A 322 9.01 -3.49 -36.97
C ASP A 322 10.38 -2.81 -36.73
N SER A 323 10.65 -2.34 -35.51
CA SER A 323 11.95 -1.74 -35.16
C SER A 323 13.02 -2.81 -34.89
N ALA A 324 14.26 -2.55 -35.35
CA ALA A 324 15.40 -3.46 -35.19
C ALA A 324 15.87 -3.64 -33.73
N GLU A 325 15.41 -2.78 -32.81
CA GLU A 325 15.75 -2.75 -31.38
C GLU A 325 14.62 -3.33 -30.52
N VAL A 326 14.20 -4.57 -30.83
CA VAL A 326 13.13 -5.26 -30.10
C VAL A 326 13.52 -5.41 -28.63
N GLY A 327 12.77 -4.76 -27.73
CA GLY A 327 13.00 -4.80 -26.28
C GLY A 327 13.76 -3.61 -25.69
N CYS A 328 14.25 -2.67 -26.51
CA CYS A 328 14.81 -1.40 -26.03
C CYS A 328 13.69 -0.37 -25.79
N LEU A 329 13.63 0.19 -24.59
CA LEU A 329 12.60 1.14 -24.18
C LEU A 329 13.18 2.54 -23.92
N PRO A 330 12.52 3.62 -24.37
CA PRO A 330 12.77 4.93 -23.79
C PRO A 330 12.38 4.94 -22.31
N GLU A 331 12.98 5.85 -21.55
CA GLU A 331 12.77 5.95 -20.09
C GLU A 331 11.28 6.09 -19.73
N GLU A 332 10.54 6.91 -20.47
CA GLU A 332 9.11 7.09 -20.24
C GLU A 332 8.30 5.80 -20.48
N ALA A 333 8.68 4.98 -21.46
CA ALA A 333 8.01 3.71 -21.71
C ALA A 333 8.32 2.69 -20.60
N ALA A 334 9.55 2.67 -20.07
CA ALA A 334 9.92 1.79 -18.98
C ALA A 334 9.21 2.15 -17.65
N ILE A 335 9.04 3.44 -17.37
CA ILE A 335 8.24 3.92 -16.23
C ILE A 335 6.76 3.54 -16.42
N MET A 336 6.21 3.75 -17.62
CA MET A 336 4.82 3.37 -17.89
C MET A 336 4.62 1.85 -17.78
N LEU A 337 5.55 1.05 -18.27
CA LEU A 337 5.53 -0.41 -18.12
C LEU A 337 5.44 -0.81 -16.65
N GLN A 338 6.25 -0.18 -15.79
CA GLN A 338 6.23 -0.42 -14.34
C GLN A 338 4.84 -0.18 -13.75
N TYR A 339 4.23 0.99 -14.00
CA TYR A 339 2.92 1.30 -13.44
C TYR A 339 1.80 0.41 -13.99
N VAL A 340 1.83 0.10 -15.29
CA VAL A 340 0.82 -0.78 -15.91
C VAL A 340 0.93 -2.20 -15.32
N VAL A 341 2.11 -2.80 -15.30
CA VAL A 341 2.32 -4.16 -14.78
C VAL A 341 2.03 -4.24 -13.29
N ASN A 342 2.49 -3.26 -12.50
CA ASN A 342 2.20 -3.25 -11.07
C ASN A 342 0.69 -3.07 -10.82
N THR A 343 -0.02 -2.24 -11.58
CA THR A 343 -1.48 -2.14 -11.46
C THR A 343 -2.16 -3.48 -11.79
N LEU A 344 -1.72 -4.17 -12.84
CA LEU A 344 -2.22 -5.51 -13.19
C LEU A 344 -1.98 -6.52 -12.06
N LEU A 345 -0.81 -6.48 -11.41
CA LEU A 345 -0.51 -7.33 -10.25
C LEU A 345 -1.44 -7.05 -9.08
N HIS A 346 -1.71 -5.78 -8.75
CA HIS A 346 -2.65 -5.46 -7.67
C HIS A 346 -4.09 -5.86 -8.01
N VAL A 347 -4.50 -5.75 -9.28
CA VAL A 347 -5.80 -6.25 -9.74
C VAL A 347 -5.88 -7.78 -9.59
N TRP A 348 -4.82 -8.48 -9.98
CA TRP A 348 -4.72 -9.93 -9.82
C TRP A 348 -4.80 -10.35 -8.34
N GLU A 349 -4.03 -9.70 -7.48
CA GLU A 349 -4.03 -9.95 -6.04
C GLU A 349 -5.38 -9.62 -5.40
N SER A 350 -6.05 -8.58 -5.88
CA SER A 350 -7.41 -8.22 -5.45
C SER A 350 -8.43 -9.31 -5.80
N ILE A 351 -8.29 -9.95 -6.96
CA ILE A 351 -9.10 -11.13 -7.33
C ILE A 351 -8.83 -12.27 -6.35
N GLN A 352 -7.56 -12.59 -6.10
CA GLN A 352 -7.18 -13.69 -5.20
C GLN A 352 -7.71 -13.46 -3.78
N ASN A 353 -7.60 -12.24 -3.25
CA ASN A 353 -8.12 -11.90 -1.93
C ASN A 353 -9.65 -12.05 -1.87
N TRP A 354 -10.37 -11.64 -2.92
CA TRP A 354 -11.83 -11.82 -2.98
C TRP A 354 -12.24 -13.29 -3.04
N GLU A 355 -11.54 -14.12 -3.82
CA GLU A 355 -11.83 -15.56 -3.89
C GLU A 355 -11.58 -16.25 -2.55
N GLN A 356 -10.52 -15.85 -1.83
CA GLN A 356 -10.25 -16.32 -0.46
C GLN A 356 -11.35 -15.92 0.53
N GLU A 357 -11.81 -14.66 0.49
CA GLU A 357 -12.87 -14.15 1.37
C GLU A 357 -14.24 -14.80 1.08
N SER A 358 -14.57 -14.97 -0.20
CA SER A 358 -15.87 -15.50 -0.64
C SER A 358 -15.93 -17.04 -0.66
N ASN A 359 -14.78 -17.71 -0.64
CA ASN A 359 -14.63 -19.15 -0.87
C ASN A 359 -15.23 -19.60 -2.22
N ILE A 360 -15.11 -18.74 -3.25
CA ILE A 360 -15.60 -19.00 -4.62
C ILE A 360 -14.45 -18.76 -5.62
N ASP A 361 -13.98 -19.82 -6.27
CA ASP A 361 -12.84 -19.79 -7.22
C ASP A 361 -13.30 -19.64 -8.69
N ASN A 362 -13.97 -18.54 -9.05
CA ASN A 362 -14.50 -18.35 -10.40
C ASN A 362 -13.96 -17.13 -11.17
N LEU A 363 -13.34 -16.18 -10.49
CA LEU A 363 -12.78 -14.97 -11.09
C LEU A 363 -11.41 -15.23 -11.69
N THR A 364 -10.57 -16.04 -11.04
CA THR A 364 -9.25 -16.43 -11.54
C THR A 364 -9.35 -17.14 -12.90
N PRO A 365 -10.15 -18.22 -13.06
CA PRO A 365 -10.33 -18.86 -14.37
C PRO A 365 -10.91 -17.92 -15.43
N TRP A 366 -11.84 -17.04 -15.04
CA TRP A 366 -12.42 -16.02 -15.92
C TRP A 366 -11.36 -15.02 -16.40
N PHE A 367 -10.59 -14.44 -15.49
CA PHE A 367 -9.56 -13.44 -15.79
C PHE A 367 -8.52 -14.00 -16.76
N ILE A 368 -8.02 -15.21 -16.46
CA ILE A 368 -7.07 -15.92 -17.32
C ILE A 368 -7.68 -16.13 -18.72
N LYS A 369 -8.92 -16.62 -18.80
CA LYS A 369 -9.60 -16.87 -20.09
C LYS A 369 -9.71 -15.61 -20.96
N PHE A 370 -10.04 -14.46 -20.35
CA PHE A 370 -10.29 -13.21 -21.08
C PHE A 370 -9.03 -12.42 -21.39
N TYR A 371 -8.06 -12.36 -20.48
CA TYR A 371 -6.94 -11.42 -20.59
C TYR A 371 -5.58 -12.05 -20.89
N ARG A 372 -5.37 -13.35 -20.65
CA ARG A 372 -4.06 -14.00 -20.83
C ARG A 372 -3.46 -13.75 -22.22
N LYS A 373 -4.24 -14.01 -23.28
CA LYS A 373 -3.78 -13.81 -24.67
C LYS A 373 -3.47 -12.34 -24.96
N THR A 374 -4.25 -11.42 -24.41
CA THR A 374 -4.04 -9.97 -24.57
C THR A 374 -2.76 -9.52 -23.86
N ILE A 375 -2.53 -10.00 -22.64
CA ILE A 375 -1.29 -9.77 -21.88
C ILE A 375 -0.07 -10.29 -22.66
N TYR A 376 -0.16 -11.49 -23.24
CA TYR A 376 0.92 -12.07 -24.05
C TYR A 376 1.24 -11.21 -25.26
N LYS A 377 0.21 -10.83 -26.01
CA LYS A 377 0.34 -9.98 -27.19
C LYS A 377 0.91 -8.59 -26.84
N ALA A 378 0.63 -8.07 -25.65
CA ALA A 378 1.06 -6.75 -25.21
C ALA A 378 2.52 -6.72 -24.73
N PHE A 379 2.97 -7.72 -23.97
CA PHE A 379 4.23 -7.62 -23.22
C PHE A 379 5.32 -8.60 -23.66
N LEU A 380 5.00 -9.76 -24.24
CA LEU A 380 6.03 -10.74 -24.62
C LEU A 380 6.94 -10.33 -25.79
N PRO A 381 6.45 -9.64 -26.86
CA PRO A 381 7.28 -9.41 -28.04
C PRO A 381 8.60 -8.65 -27.81
N GLY A 382 8.75 -7.93 -26.70
CA GLY A 382 9.98 -7.21 -26.35
C GLY A 382 10.64 -7.67 -25.04
N PHE A 383 10.19 -8.77 -24.45
CA PHE A 383 10.74 -9.25 -23.18
C PHE A 383 12.00 -10.12 -23.42
N PRO A 384 13.08 -9.96 -22.61
CA PRO A 384 13.26 -8.98 -21.54
C PRO A 384 13.60 -7.58 -22.05
N PHE A 385 13.11 -6.56 -21.35
CA PHE A 385 13.31 -5.16 -21.74
C PHE A 385 14.62 -4.58 -21.22
N THR A 386 15.19 -3.61 -21.94
CA THR A 386 16.35 -2.79 -21.53
C THR A 386 16.10 -1.33 -21.86
N LEU A 387 16.83 -0.40 -21.24
CA LEU A 387 16.75 1.02 -21.59
C LEU A 387 17.56 1.31 -22.86
N GLN A 388 17.01 2.17 -23.71
CA GLN A 388 17.74 2.68 -24.87
C GLN A 388 18.88 3.60 -24.41
N GLU A 389 20.10 3.38 -24.91
CA GLU A 389 21.23 4.26 -24.63
C GLU A 389 21.00 5.63 -25.29
N ASN A 390 20.79 6.67 -24.48
CA ASN A 390 20.57 8.02 -24.98
C ASN A 390 21.86 8.62 -25.58
N ILE A 391 21.98 8.65 -26.91
CA ILE A 391 22.88 9.59 -27.60
C ILE A 391 22.25 10.98 -27.47
N PHE A 392 22.55 11.69 -26.38
CA PHE A 392 22.03 13.04 -26.12
C PHE A 392 22.35 14.00 -27.27
N LYS A 393 21.31 14.52 -27.95
CA LYS A 393 21.32 15.82 -28.63
C LYS A 393 20.28 16.72 -27.97
N PRO A 394 20.66 17.82 -27.30
CA PRO A 394 19.68 18.66 -26.61
C PRO A 394 18.86 19.44 -27.64
N LYS A 395 17.54 19.21 -27.69
CA LYS A 395 16.60 20.11 -28.36
C LYS A 395 16.25 21.27 -27.43
N ILE A 396 16.43 22.49 -27.92
CA ILE A 396 16.06 23.74 -27.24
C ILE A 396 14.53 23.80 -27.14
N VAL A 397 13.98 23.76 -25.92
CA VAL A 397 12.55 23.98 -25.64
C VAL A 397 12.37 25.37 -25.01
N SER A 398 11.34 26.09 -25.43
CA SER A 398 11.03 27.47 -25.04
C SER A 398 10.67 27.62 -23.55
N ASN A 399 10.90 28.84 -23.01
CA ASN A 399 10.85 29.14 -21.57
C ASN A 399 9.45 29.01 -20.90
N GLU A 400 8.35 29.05 -21.66
CA GLU A 400 7.01 28.87 -21.09
C GLU A 400 6.69 27.41 -20.78
N SER A 401 7.19 26.45 -21.57
CA SER A 401 7.01 25.02 -21.31
C SER A 401 7.78 24.55 -20.06
N ARG A 402 8.89 25.22 -19.72
CA ARG A 402 9.72 24.89 -18.55
C ARG A 402 9.03 25.08 -17.20
N LYS A 403 8.10 26.04 -17.08
CA LYS A 403 7.41 26.31 -15.80
C LYS A 403 6.35 25.25 -15.44
N VAL A 404 5.69 24.67 -16.45
CA VAL A 404 4.76 23.54 -16.26
C VAL A 404 5.55 22.23 -16.06
N LEU A 405 6.65 22.05 -16.82
CA LEU A 405 7.52 20.87 -16.75
C LEU A 405 8.20 20.67 -15.38
N ASN A 406 8.67 21.73 -14.73
CA ASN A 406 9.46 21.62 -13.49
C ASN A 406 8.65 21.20 -12.25
N GLU A 407 7.33 21.42 -12.24
CA GLU A 407 6.50 21.15 -11.05
C GLU A 407 5.90 19.75 -11.05
N GLU A 408 5.48 19.21 -12.21
CA GLU A 408 5.12 17.78 -12.33
C GLU A 408 6.34 16.86 -12.18
N GLN A 409 7.54 17.35 -12.54
CA GLN A 409 8.81 16.68 -12.29
C GLN A 409 9.10 16.46 -10.80
N SER A 410 8.62 17.32 -9.88
CA SER A 410 8.88 17.15 -8.44
C SER A 410 8.22 15.90 -7.83
N LEU A 411 7.12 15.41 -8.41
CA LEU A 411 6.46 14.17 -8.01
C LEU A 411 7.12 12.94 -8.63
N LEU A 412 7.65 13.07 -9.86
CA LEU A 412 8.45 12.06 -10.54
C LEU A 412 9.92 12.05 -10.05
N GLN A 413 10.39 13.06 -9.30
CA GLN A 413 11.73 13.08 -8.72
C GLN A 413 11.96 11.95 -7.68
N ASN A 414 10.87 11.38 -7.14
CA ASN A 414 10.93 10.21 -6.25
C ASN A 414 10.81 8.87 -6.99
N THR A 415 10.64 8.85 -8.32
CA THR A 415 10.78 7.60 -9.07
C THR A 415 12.28 7.35 -9.23
N SER A 416 12.79 6.37 -8.48
CA SER A 416 14.15 5.86 -8.62
C SER A 416 14.52 5.74 -10.10
N SER A 417 15.69 6.24 -10.49
CA SER A 417 16.20 6.14 -11.86
C SER A 417 16.00 4.71 -12.37
N VAL A 418 15.33 4.54 -13.51
CA VAL A 418 15.07 3.20 -14.05
C VAL A 418 16.39 2.51 -14.31
N HIS A 419 16.53 1.27 -13.84
CA HIS A 419 17.76 0.50 -14.03
C HIS A 419 17.98 0.22 -15.54
N PRO A 420 19.21 0.30 -16.08
CA PRO A 420 19.50 0.08 -17.50
C PRO A 420 18.97 -1.26 -18.07
N LYS A 421 19.00 -2.31 -17.25
CA LYS A 421 18.45 -3.65 -17.58
C LYS A 421 16.94 -3.81 -17.27
N CYS A 422 16.22 -2.73 -16.94
CA CYS A 422 14.81 -2.71 -16.54
C CYS A 422 14.42 -3.83 -15.54
N ILE A 423 15.28 -4.10 -14.56
CA ILE A 423 15.19 -5.30 -13.71
C ILE A 423 13.85 -5.36 -12.98
N HIS A 424 13.43 -4.25 -12.36
CA HIS A 424 12.16 -4.19 -11.64
C HIS A 424 10.95 -4.48 -12.57
N GLN A 425 10.90 -3.85 -13.75
CA GLN A 425 9.83 -4.05 -14.73
C GLN A 425 9.76 -5.50 -15.20
N ASN A 426 10.92 -6.08 -15.53
CA ASN A 426 11.03 -7.44 -16.01
C ASN A 426 10.64 -8.45 -14.93
N LEU A 427 11.06 -8.25 -13.67
CA LEU A 427 10.68 -9.11 -12.55
C LEU A 427 9.18 -9.02 -12.24
N SER A 428 8.60 -7.82 -12.21
CA SER A 428 7.14 -7.66 -12.05
C SER A 428 6.37 -8.37 -13.17
N LEU A 429 6.87 -8.30 -14.41
CA LEU A 429 6.25 -9.00 -15.53
C LEU A 429 6.41 -10.53 -15.41
N CYS A 430 7.57 -11.02 -14.99
CA CYS A 430 7.76 -12.44 -14.67
C CYS A 430 6.75 -12.90 -13.61
N HIS A 431 6.56 -12.11 -12.54
CA HIS A 431 5.61 -12.44 -11.48
C HIS A 431 4.19 -12.54 -12.03
N LEU A 432 3.77 -11.59 -12.86
CA LEU A 432 2.46 -11.60 -13.50
C LEU A 432 2.29 -12.83 -14.40
N LEU A 433 3.26 -13.12 -15.27
CA LEU A 433 3.20 -14.23 -16.22
C LEU A 433 3.16 -15.59 -15.51
N VAL A 434 4.02 -15.80 -14.51
CA VAL A 434 4.03 -17.03 -13.69
C VAL A 434 2.71 -17.22 -12.94
N SER A 435 2.07 -16.11 -12.52
CA SER A 435 0.80 -16.17 -11.80
C SER A 435 -0.40 -16.55 -12.69
N ILE A 436 -0.40 -16.18 -13.97
CA ILE A 436 -1.57 -16.34 -14.86
C ILE A 436 -1.46 -17.49 -15.88
N ASP A 437 -0.25 -17.98 -16.16
CA ASP A 437 -0.01 -19.06 -17.13
C ASP A 437 0.03 -20.43 -16.48
N ASP A 438 -0.37 -21.47 -17.22
CA ASP A 438 -0.30 -22.86 -16.76
C ASP A 438 1.06 -23.54 -17.03
N GLY A 439 2.06 -22.80 -17.49
CA GLY A 439 3.43 -23.28 -17.66
C GLY A 439 3.62 -24.25 -18.83
N LYS A 440 2.66 -24.32 -19.76
CA LYS A 440 2.71 -25.23 -20.91
C LYS A 440 3.21 -24.56 -22.18
N ASP A 441 2.96 -23.26 -22.35
CA ASP A 441 3.34 -22.53 -23.55
C ASP A 441 4.83 -22.19 -23.52
N GLN A 442 5.62 -22.96 -24.26
CA GLN A 442 7.08 -22.79 -24.34
C GLN A 442 7.52 -21.43 -24.89
N THR A 443 6.63 -20.72 -25.60
CA THR A 443 6.93 -19.35 -26.07
C THR A 443 6.97 -18.33 -24.93
N VAL A 444 6.32 -18.65 -23.81
CA VAL A 444 6.29 -17.82 -22.58
C VAL A 444 7.29 -18.36 -21.56
N VAL A 445 7.27 -19.68 -21.34
CA VAL A 445 8.04 -20.34 -20.28
C VAL A 445 9.53 -20.14 -20.48
N LYS A 446 10.05 -20.41 -21.69
CA LYS A 446 11.49 -20.39 -21.95
C LYS A 446 12.11 -19.00 -21.72
N PRO A 447 11.59 -17.89 -22.28
CA PRO A 447 12.14 -16.56 -22.01
C PRO A 447 12.13 -16.17 -20.53
N VAL A 448 11.02 -16.46 -19.82
CA VAL A 448 10.87 -16.12 -18.39
C VAL A 448 11.87 -16.90 -17.53
N LEU A 449 11.97 -18.22 -17.71
CA LEU A 449 12.90 -19.03 -16.92
C LEU A 449 14.36 -18.68 -17.22
N SER A 450 14.72 -18.46 -18.49
CA SER A 450 16.07 -18.02 -18.86
C SER A 450 16.43 -16.66 -18.26
N TYR A 451 15.48 -15.72 -18.21
CA TYR A 451 15.68 -14.43 -17.55
C TYR A 451 15.90 -14.58 -16.05
N LEU A 452 15.07 -15.36 -15.35
CA LEU A 452 15.22 -15.62 -13.92
C LEU A 452 16.54 -16.31 -13.58
N GLN A 453 16.97 -17.28 -14.40
CA GLN A 453 18.28 -17.91 -14.25
C GLN A 453 19.42 -16.89 -14.38
N SER A 454 19.36 -16.03 -15.40
CA SER A 454 20.36 -14.98 -15.61
C SER A 454 20.41 -14.03 -14.41
N CYS A 455 19.25 -13.62 -13.88
CA CYS A 455 19.18 -12.82 -12.66
C CYS A 455 19.86 -13.51 -11.47
N ILE A 456 19.55 -14.79 -11.20
CA ILE A 456 20.13 -15.52 -10.07
C ILE A 456 21.65 -15.65 -10.19
N MET A 457 22.14 -15.97 -11.40
CA MET A 457 23.55 -16.25 -11.63
C MET A 457 24.40 -14.96 -11.64
N GLU A 458 23.89 -13.90 -12.27
CA GLU A 458 24.55 -12.60 -12.45
C GLU A 458 24.06 -11.53 -11.44
N TRP A 459 23.62 -11.96 -10.25
CA TRP A 459 23.04 -11.02 -9.29
C TRP A 459 24.07 -10.05 -8.72
N GLU A 460 23.82 -8.74 -8.86
CA GLU A 460 24.72 -7.66 -8.43
C GLU A 460 24.08 -6.72 -7.40
N ASP A 461 22.77 -6.41 -7.53
CA ASP A 461 22.10 -5.36 -6.76
C ASP A 461 20.95 -5.89 -5.89
N MET A 462 21.13 -5.83 -4.56
CA MET A 462 20.13 -6.29 -3.58
C MET A 462 18.84 -5.45 -3.55
N THR A 463 18.82 -4.24 -4.13
CA THR A 463 17.62 -3.38 -4.13
C THR A 463 16.45 -4.01 -4.87
N PHE A 464 16.72 -4.84 -5.89
CA PHE A 464 15.69 -5.53 -6.68
C PHE A 464 15.35 -6.93 -6.16
N PHE A 465 16.03 -7.40 -5.11
CA PHE A 465 15.90 -8.77 -4.62
C PHE A 465 14.47 -9.09 -4.14
N PRO A 466 13.74 -8.19 -3.45
CA PRO A 466 12.36 -8.47 -3.05
C PRO A 466 11.46 -8.85 -4.23
N GLY A 467 11.67 -8.24 -5.40
CA GLY A 467 10.94 -8.60 -6.62
C GLY A 467 11.29 -9.99 -7.13
N LEU A 468 12.58 -10.35 -7.12
CA LEU A 468 13.03 -11.69 -7.51
C LEU A 468 12.48 -12.74 -6.53
N GLU A 469 12.60 -12.49 -5.22
CA GLU A 469 12.09 -13.37 -4.18
C GLU A 469 10.58 -13.62 -4.37
N GLN A 470 9.80 -12.58 -4.65
CA GLN A 470 8.38 -12.71 -4.91
C GLN A 470 8.08 -13.64 -6.09
N VAL A 471 8.79 -13.49 -7.21
CA VAL A 471 8.63 -14.38 -8.39
C VAL A 471 9.02 -15.81 -8.02
N LEU A 472 10.14 -16.00 -7.33
CA LEU A 472 10.65 -17.32 -6.96
C LEU A 472 9.71 -18.03 -5.99
N ARG A 473 9.16 -17.32 -4.99
CA ARG A 473 8.14 -17.88 -4.08
C ARG A 473 6.90 -18.29 -4.84
N THR A 474 6.40 -17.46 -5.76
CA THR A 474 5.25 -17.80 -6.60
C THR A 474 5.56 -19.01 -7.49
N LEU A 475 6.73 -19.10 -8.10
CA LEU A 475 7.10 -20.21 -8.99
C LEU A 475 7.33 -21.52 -8.22
N ILE A 476 8.06 -21.46 -7.10
CA ILE A 476 8.57 -22.65 -6.42
C ILE A 476 7.58 -23.15 -5.36
N ILE A 477 7.08 -22.25 -4.51
CA ILE A 477 6.29 -22.61 -3.30
C ILE A 477 4.80 -22.72 -3.61
N ASN A 478 4.23 -21.84 -4.43
CA ASN A 478 2.78 -21.84 -4.67
C ASN A 478 2.34 -23.14 -5.38
N GLU A 479 1.53 -23.95 -4.70
CA GLU A 479 1.07 -25.25 -5.20
C GLU A 479 0.18 -25.15 -6.43
N LYS A 480 -0.45 -24.00 -6.68
CA LYS A 480 -1.28 -23.77 -7.87
C LYS A 480 -0.46 -23.67 -9.16
N THR A 481 0.87 -23.52 -9.08
CA THR A 481 1.72 -23.39 -10.26
C THR A 481 2.11 -24.74 -10.85
N SER A 482 1.94 -24.87 -12.16
CA SER A 482 2.33 -26.05 -12.96
C SER A 482 3.57 -25.79 -13.83
N TRP A 483 4.26 -24.68 -13.60
CA TRP A 483 5.48 -24.33 -14.31
C TRP A 483 6.63 -25.30 -13.99
N PRO A 484 7.53 -25.56 -14.96
CA PRO A 484 8.73 -26.36 -14.69
C PRO A 484 9.66 -25.62 -13.74
N LYS A 485 10.09 -26.30 -12.66
CA LYS A 485 10.88 -25.67 -11.58
C LYS A 485 12.36 -26.05 -11.63
N LYS A 486 12.68 -27.22 -12.20
CA LYS A 486 14.02 -27.82 -12.26
C LYS A 486 15.15 -26.85 -12.56
N GLU A 487 15.01 -26.09 -13.64
CA GLU A 487 16.05 -25.19 -14.18
C GLU A 487 16.34 -24.00 -13.26
N VAL A 488 15.30 -23.43 -12.66
CA VAL A 488 15.43 -22.32 -11.70
C VAL A 488 15.92 -22.86 -10.34
N LEU A 489 15.40 -24.00 -9.89
CA LEU A 489 15.89 -24.66 -8.67
C LEU A 489 17.38 -24.99 -8.76
N GLN A 490 17.85 -25.48 -9.91
CA GLN A 490 19.27 -25.72 -10.15
C GLN A 490 20.09 -24.44 -10.02
N ALA A 491 19.64 -23.32 -10.62
CA ALA A 491 20.33 -22.04 -10.51
C ALA A 491 20.37 -21.52 -9.07
N VAL A 492 19.25 -21.62 -8.33
CA VAL A 492 19.19 -21.24 -6.90
C VAL A 492 20.17 -22.05 -6.07
N VAL A 493 20.21 -23.38 -6.26
CA VAL A 493 21.12 -24.26 -5.53
C VAL A 493 22.58 -23.96 -5.87
N MET A 494 22.91 -23.78 -7.16
CA MET A 494 24.27 -23.42 -7.58
C MET A 494 24.72 -22.11 -6.93
N LYS A 495 23.86 -21.09 -6.90
CA LYS A 495 24.18 -19.80 -6.28
C LYS A 495 24.32 -19.90 -4.76
N CYS A 496 23.55 -20.76 -4.10
CA CYS A 496 23.72 -21.06 -2.67
C CYS A 496 25.04 -21.78 -2.35
N GLN A 497 25.65 -22.47 -3.31
CA GLN A 497 26.94 -23.16 -3.15
C GLN A 497 28.14 -22.27 -3.52
N ASP A 498 27.89 -21.13 -4.17
CA ASP A 498 28.92 -20.17 -4.57
C ASP A 498 29.43 -19.38 -3.38
N ARG A 499 30.67 -19.68 -2.96
CA ARG A 499 31.32 -18.99 -1.82
C ARG A 499 31.63 -17.52 -2.10
N SER A 500 31.56 -17.06 -3.35
CA SER A 500 31.77 -15.66 -3.72
C SER A 500 30.50 -14.81 -3.64
N ALA A 501 29.33 -15.42 -3.45
CA ALA A 501 28.06 -14.71 -3.41
C ALA A 501 27.90 -13.87 -2.12
N PRO A 502 27.18 -12.73 -2.19
CA PRO A 502 26.87 -11.93 -1.00
C PRO A 502 26.11 -12.76 0.06
N ARG A 503 26.50 -12.64 1.34
CA ARG A 503 25.89 -13.39 2.46
C ARG A 503 24.37 -13.24 2.50
N ASN A 504 23.84 -12.04 2.32
CA ASN A 504 22.39 -11.77 2.33
C ASN A 504 21.66 -12.50 1.19
N LEU A 505 22.28 -12.62 0.02
CA LEU A 505 21.71 -13.35 -1.12
C LEU A 505 21.61 -14.84 -0.79
N TYR A 506 22.69 -15.41 -0.22
CA TYR A 506 22.70 -16.79 0.26
C TYR A 506 21.60 -17.03 1.30
N GLU A 507 21.50 -16.18 2.33
CA GLU A 507 20.53 -16.36 3.42
C GLU A 507 19.08 -16.35 2.91
N ASN A 508 18.74 -15.44 1.99
CA ASN A 508 17.38 -15.37 1.43
C ASN A 508 17.06 -16.54 0.50
N LEU A 509 17.98 -16.91 -0.40
CA LEU A 509 17.79 -18.06 -1.29
C LEU A 509 17.76 -19.39 -0.52
N PHE A 510 18.57 -19.50 0.53
CA PHE A 510 18.56 -20.66 1.42
C PHE A 510 17.24 -20.75 2.20
N SER A 511 16.72 -19.62 2.69
CA SER A 511 15.40 -19.57 3.33
C SER A 511 14.30 -20.02 2.38
N LEU A 512 14.34 -19.59 1.11
CA LEU A 512 13.39 -20.03 0.09
C LEU A 512 13.44 -21.56 -0.13
N LEU A 513 14.64 -22.14 -0.19
CA LEU A 513 14.81 -23.59 -0.32
C LEU A 513 14.29 -24.33 0.93
N CYS A 514 14.51 -23.78 2.13
CA CYS A 514 13.92 -24.33 3.36
C CYS A 514 12.39 -24.33 3.29
N ASP A 515 11.78 -23.20 2.92
CA ASP A 515 10.33 -23.07 2.79
C ASP A 515 9.75 -24.02 1.72
N TYR A 516 10.50 -24.26 0.64
CA TYR A 516 10.13 -25.21 -0.41
C TYR A 516 10.11 -26.66 0.09
N VAL A 517 11.14 -27.05 0.85
CA VAL A 517 11.27 -28.41 1.39
C VAL A 517 10.24 -28.71 2.47
N LEU A 518 9.71 -27.68 3.14
CA LEU A 518 8.58 -27.82 4.06
C LEU A 518 7.25 -28.14 3.35
N GLN A 519 7.15 -28.00 2.01
CA GLN A 519 5.92 -28.31 1.28
C GLN A 519 5.69 -29.83 1.13
N PRO A 520 4.46 -30.35 1.25
CA PRO A 520 4.18 -31.79 1.19
C PRO A 520 4.59 -32.51 -0.12
N ARG A 521 4.84 -31.76 -1.21
CA ARG A 521 5.02 -32.31 -2.57
C ARG A 521 6.36 -31.97 -3.23
N TYR A 522 7.37 -31.51 -2.47
CA TYR A 522 8.69 -31.16 -3.02
C TYR A 522 9.37 -32.34 -3.74
N HIS A 523 8.98 -33.59 -3.42
CA HIS A 523 9.57 -34.80 -3.95
C HIS A 523 9.49 -34.97 -5.49
N LYS A 524 8.58 -34.28 -6.17
CA LYS A 524 8.43 -34.39 -7.63
C LYS A 524 9.65 -33.86 -8.41
N GLU A 525 10.50 -33.05 -7.79
CA GLU A 525 11.66 -32.39 -8.41
C GLU A 525 13.01 -33.00 -7.95
N LEU A 526 13.00 -34.10 -7.17
CA LEU A 526 14.20 -34.83 -6.70
C LEU A 526 15.09 -35.41 -7.82
N GLY A 527 14.73 -35.25 -9.09
CA GLY A 527 15.55 -35.62 -10.24
C GLY A 527 16.70 -34.65 -10.56
N CYS A 528 16.83 -33.52 -9.87
CA CYS A 528 17.94 -32.58 -10.03
C CYS A 528 19.17 -33.04 -9.23
N LYS A 529 20.27 -33.37 -9.92
CA LYS A 529 21.51 -33.88 -9.28
C LYS A 529 22.11 -32.87 -8.30
N GLU A 530 22.08 -31.59 -8.65
CA GLU A 530 22.58 -30.48 -7.84
C GLU A 530 21.75 -30.31 -6.58
N PHE A 531 20.41 -30.41 -6.71
CA PHE A 531 19.52 -30.37 -5.57
C PHE A 531 19.77 -31.55 -4.62
N VAL A 532 19.93 -32.78 -5.14
CA VAL A 532 20.26 -33.96 -4.32
C VAL A 532 21.61 -33.78 -3.60
N LYS A 533 22.61 -33.22 -4.28
CA LYS A 533 23.91 -32.91 -3.68
C LYS A 533 23.76 -31.90 -2.53
N TRP A 534 23.10 -30.78 -2.78
CA TRP A 534 22.82 -29.77 -1.75
C TRP A 534 22.01 -30.35 -0.58
N PHE A 535 21.01 -31.18 -0.86
CA PHE A 535 20.19 -31.87 0.12
C PHE A 535 21.02 -32.81 1.02
N SER A 536 22.03 -33.47 0.44
CA SER A 536 22.99 -34.28 1.20
C SER A 536 23.96 -33.42 2.02
N GLU A 537 24.19 -32.16 1.66
CA GLU A 537 25.07 -31.25 2.38
C GLU A 537 24.36 -30.52 3.53
N LEU A 538 23.02 -30.55 3.59
CA LEU A 538 22.22 -29.87 4.61
C LEU A 538 22.63 -30.15 6.07
N PRO A 539 22.98 -31.39 6.48
CA PRO A 539 23.46 -31.63 7.84
C PRO A 539 24.77 -30.90 8.18
N TYR A 540 25.55 -30.42 7.21
CA TYR A 540 26.72 -29.59 7.48
C TYR A 540 26.37 -28.21 8.05
N GLN A 541 25.13 -27.75 7.86
CA GLN A 541 24.67 -26.47 8.37
C GLN A 541 24.79 -26.38 9.90
N PHE A 542 24.73 -27.52 10.62
CA PHE A 542 24.94 -27.56 12.07
C PHE A 542 26.37 -27.23 12.51
N PHE A 543 27.36 -27.26 11.60
CA PHE A 543 28.76 -26.94 11.91
C PHE A 543 29.16 -25.53 11.46
N GLN A 544 28.21 -24.70 11.01
CA GLN A 544 28.49 -23.29 10.72
C GLN A 544 28.73 -22.50 12.01
N ALA A 545 29.43 -21.37 11.89
CA ALA A 545 29.75 -20.51 13.02
C ALA A 545 28.51 -20.00 13.75
N GLU A 546 27.37 -19.83 13.06
CA GLU A 546 26.06 -19.48 13.60
C GLU A 546 24.97 -20.20 12.78
N VAL A 547 23.93 -20.70 13.45
CA VAL A 547 22.80 -21.39 12.80
C VAL A 547 21.49 -20.68 13.12
N ASN A 548 20.72 -20.30 12.10
CA ASN A 548 19.41 -19.66 12.30
C ASN A 548 18.36 -20.68 12.75
N LEU A 549 17.49 -20.32 13.71
CA LEU A 549 16.38 -21.16 14.18
C LEU A 549 15.47 -21.65 13.03
N LYS A 550 15.24 -20.83 11.99
CA LYS A 550 14.48 -21.24 10.79
C LYS A 550 15.11 -22.44 10.09
N THR A 551 16.44 -22.42 9.92
CA THR A 551 17.21 -23.53 9.35
C THR A 551 17.05 -24.78 10.20
N VAL A 552 17.16 -24.66 11.53
CA VAL A 552 16.99 -25.79 12.44
C VAL A 552 15.58 -26.40 12.34
N LYS A 553 14.53 -25.55 12.27
CA LYS A 553 13.15 -26.00 12.07
C LYS A 553 12.97 -26.76 10.75
N ALA A 554 13.55 -26.26 9.66
CA ALA A 554 13.53 -26.92 8.37
C ALA A 554 14.22 -28.30 8.40
N LEU A 555 15.41 -28.38 9.02
CA LEU A 555 16.15 -29.63 9.17
C LEU A 555 15.42 -30.65 10.06
N SER A 556 14.78 -30.19 11.14
CA SER A 556 13.97 -31.04 12.00
C SER A 556 12.75 -31.60 11.27
N SER A 557 12.04 -30.77 10.50
CA SER A 557 10.92 -31.22 9.68
C SER A 557 11.36 -32.23 8.62
N LEU A 558 12.53 -32.02 8.02
CA LEU A 558 13.14 -32.93 7.06
C LEU A 558 13.44 -34.31 7.64
N ALA A 559 13.97 -34.36 8.88
CA ALA A 559 14.20 -35.61 9.57
C ALA A 559 12.89 -36.38 9.80
N CYS A 560 11.82 -35.69 10.19
CA CYS A 560 10.49 -36.30 10.37
C CYS A 560 9.92 -36.88 9.07
N GLN A 561 10.26 -36.32 7.91
CA GLN A 561 9.83 -36.82 6.60
C GLN A 561 10.61 -38.07 6.12
N ASN A 562 11.64 -38.50 6.86
CA ASN A 562 12.43 -39.72 6.64
C ASN A 562 13.00 -39.90 5.21
N HIS A 563 13.51 -38.83 4.61
CA HIS A 563 14.04 -38.89 3.25
C HIS A 563 15.43 -39.56 3.19
N GLU A 564 15.58 -40.64 2.44
CA GLU A 564 16.76 -41.52 2.44
C GLU A 564 18.11 -40.77 2.28
N VAL A 565 18.20 -39.85 1.30
CA VAL A 565 19.44 -39.08 1.05
C VAL A 565 19.85 -38.23 2.25
N PHE A 566 18.89 -37.54 2.87
CA PHE A 566 19.16 -36.69 4.03
C PHE A 566 19.48 -37.55 5.26
N MET A 567 18.69 -38.60 5.50
CA MET A 567 18.86 -39.50 6.64
C MET A 567 20.21 -40.22 6.60
N ASN A 568 20.64 -40.71 5.43
CA ASN A 568 21.97 -41.30 5.26
C ASN A 568 23.10 -40.30 5.51
N SER A 569 22.90 -39.04 5.11
CA SER A 569 23.87 -37.97 5.36
C SER A 569 23.93 -37.58 6.84
N LEU A 570 22.77 -37.50 7.49
CA LEU A 570 22.62 -37.22 8.91
C LEU A 570 23.26 -38.33 9.74
N LYS A 571 23.06 -39.61 9.37
CA LYS A 571 23.63 -40.78 10.08
C LYS A 571 25.13 -40.79 10.12
N LYS A 572 25.78 -40.44 9.00
CA LYS A 572 27.24 -40.34 8.93
C LYS A 572 27.80 -39.24 9.85
N ARG A 573 26.98 -38.26 10.25
CA ARG A 573 27.41 -37.06 10.99
C ARG A 573 26.80 -36.94 12.39
N ALA A 574 25.86 -37.81 12.76
CA ALA A 574 25.14 -37.76 14.02
C ALA A 574 26.08 -37.64 15.23
N LYS A 575 27.12 -38.48 15.31
CA LYS A 575 28.12 -38.44 16.39
C LYS A 575 28.87 -37.09 16.47
N ALA A 576 29.21 -36.50 15.32
CA ALA A 576 29.90 -35.21 15.28
C ALA A 576 28.97 -34.05 15.69
N ILE A 577 27.71 -34.06 15.25
CA ILE A 577 26.71 -33.05 15.64
C ILE A 577 26.47 -33.10 17.15
N VAL A 578 26.30 -34.31 17.70
CA VAL A 578 26.17 -34.55 19.14
C VAL A 578 27.37 -34.02 19.91
N ASN A 579 28.58 -34.26 19.40
CA ASN A 579 29.81 -33.79 20.03
C ASN A 579 29.98 -32.27 20.00
N SER A 580 29.25 -31.54 19.15
CA SER A 580 29.32 -30.08 19.09
C SER A 580 28.05 -29.40 19.59
N LEU A 581 27.03 -30.14 20.03
CA LEU A 581 25.68 -29.62 20.32
C LEU A 581 25.67 -28.41 21.27
N CYS A 582 26.46 -28.45 22.34
CA CYS A 582 26.54 -27.36 23.33
C CYS A 582 27.31 -26.13 22.81
N GLU A 583 28.12 -26.31 21.76
CA GLU A 583 29.01 -25.30 21.17
C GLU A 583 28.39 -24.63 19.93
N ILE A 584 27.25 -25.13 19.41
CA ILE A 584 26.55 -24.55 18.25
C ILE A 584 25.72 -23.35 18.72
N PRO A 585 26.06 -22.10 18.31
CA PRO A 585 25.25 -20.94 18.64
C PRO A 585 24.06 -20.87 17.67
N VAL A 586 22.85 -21.02 18.22
CA VAL A 586 21.60 -20.88 17.47
C VAL A 586 21.03 -19.48 17.65
N VAL A 587 20.97 -18.73 16.55
CA VAL A 587 20.48 -17.34 16.52
C VAL A 587 18.97 -17.32 16.30
N GLY A 588 18.26 -16.46 17.03
CA GLY A 588 16.80 -16.30 16.94
C GLY A 588 15.99 -17.11 17.96
N ASN A 589 16.63 -17.68 18.97
CA ASN A 589 15.93 -18.33 20.09
C ASN A 589 15.14 -17.32 20.91
N SER A 590 13.84 -17.53 21.03
CA SER A 590 12.99 -16.79 21.98
C SER A 590 12.98 -17.46 23.35
N ILE A 591 13.26 -18.77 23.37
CA ILE A 591 13.26 -19.64 24.55
C ILE A 591 14.66 -20.26 24.69
N PRO A 592 15.23 -20.33 25.91
CA PRO A 592 16.49 -21.04 26.15
C PRO A 592 16.46 -22.46 25.60
N PHE A 593 17.56 -22.86 24.95
CA PHE A 593 17.76 -24.20 24.40
C PHE A 593 16.76 -24.68 23.32
N GLU A 594 15.83 -23.85 22.82
CA GLU A 594 14.85 -24.23 21.78
C GLU A 594 15.54 -24.81 20.53
N GLY A 595 16.54 -24.10 20.02
CA GLY A 595 17.38 -24.56 18.92
C GLY A 595 18.03 -25.92 19.19
N GLN A 596 18.68 -26.09 20.35
CA GLN A 596 19.35 -27.33 20.73
C GLN A 596 18.37 -28.50 20.88
N LYS A 597 17.17 -28.27 21.42
CA LYS A 597 16.09 -29.27 21.49
C LYS A 597 15.64 -29.72 20.08
N LEU A 598 15.49 -28.78 19.15
CA LEU A 598 15.14 -29.10 17.75
C LEU A 598 16.26 -29.86 17.02
N ILE A 599 17.53 -29.56 17.29
CA ILE A 599 18.66 -30.34 16.77
C ILE A 599 18.60 -31.77 17.29
N LEU A 600 18.32 -31.96 18.58
CA LEU A 600 18.13 -33.29 19.15
C LEU A 600 16.96 -34.03 18.48
N ASN A 601 15.83 -33.37 18.25
CA ASN A 601 14.68 -33.96 17.54
C ASN A 601 15.05 -34.41 16.13
N THR A 602 15.87 -33.62 15.44
CA THR A 602 16.42 -33.98 14.12
C THR A 602 17.20 -35.29 14.19
N LEU A 603 17.98 -35.51 15.27
CA LEU A 603 18.82 -36.68 15.47
C LEU A 603 18.05 -37.92 15.99
N PHE A 604 16.83 -37.75 16.53
CA PHE A 604 16.05 -38.83 17.14
C PHE A 604 15.92 -40.07 16.24
N HIS A 605 15.70 -39.85 14.95
CA HIS A 605 15.49 -40.92 13.97
C HIS A 605 16.77 -41.65 13.56
N VAL A 606 17.95 -41.19 14.02
CA VAL A 606 19.25 -41.63 13.50
C VAL A 606 20.26 -41.99 14.58
N ALA A 607 20.09 -41.42 15.78
CA ALA A 607 20.93 -41.70 16.93
C ALA A 607 20.68 -43.11 17.49
N ASP A 608 21.71 -43.69 18.11
CA ASP A 608 21.65 -44.94 18.89
C ASP A 608 21.67 -44.62 20.40
N SER A 609 21.32 -45.61 21.24
CA SER A 609 21.31 -45.44 22.71
C SER A 609 22.69 -45.00 23.24
N ASP A 610 23.78 -45.48 22.64
CA ASP A 610 25.16 -45.10 22.99
C ASP A 610 25.44 -43.60 22.75
N THR A 611 24.90 -43.05 21.65
CA THR A 611 25.00 -41.63 21.33
C THR A 611 24.29 -40.78 22.40
N PHE A 612 23.10 -41.17 22.84
CA PHE A 612 22.39 -40.47 23.92
C PHE A 612 23.11 -40.60 25.28
N ASN A 613 23.71 -41.75 25.57
CA ASN A 613 24.49 -41.98 26.80
C ASN A 613 25.75 -41.09 26.84
N GLY A 614 26.47 -40.97 25.72
CA GLY A 614 27.63 -40.07 25.62
C GLY A 614 27.24 -38.60 25.81
N LEU A 615 26.08 -38.22 25.30
CA LEU A 615 25.53 -36.86 25.38
C LEU A 615 25.11 -36.51 26.83
N LEU A 616 24.42 -37.43 27.53
CA LEU A 616 24.07 -37.28 28.94
C LEU A 616 25.30 -37.18 29.84
N LYS A 617 26.35 -37.95 29.56
CA LYS A 617 27.61 -37.88 30.33
C LYS A 617 28.27 -36.51 30.20
N ARG A 618 28.24 -35.91 29.01
CA ARG A 618 28.89 -34.61 28.74
C ARG A 618 28.09 -33.41 29.22
N ILE A 619 26.77 -33.47 29.12
CA ILE A 619 25.88 -32.39 29.60
C ILE A 619 25.70 -32.44 31.12
N GLY A 620 25.72 -33.65 31.71
CA GLY A 620 25.55 -33.84 33.16
C GLY A 620 26.59 -33.10 34.01
N ASP A 621 27.75 -32.78 33.44
CA ASP A 621 28.84 -32.05 34.10
C ASP A 621 28.69 -30.51 34.01
N LEU A 622 27.72 -30.00 33.25
CA LEU A 622 27.50 -28.56 33.01
C LEU A 622 26.27 -28.05 33.78
N GLN A 623 26.48 -27.24 34.82
CA GLN A 623 25.40 -26.71 35.68
C GLN A 623 24.33 -25.91 34.90
N ASP A 624 24.72 -25.19 33.85
CA ASP A 624 23.81 -24.34 33.07
C ASP A 624 22.91 -25.11 32.09
N TYR A 625 23.09 -26.43 31.93
CA TYR A 625 22.40 -27.23 30.91
C TYR A 625 21.43 -28.29 31.50
N GLN A 626 20.97 -28.12 32.74
CA GLN A 626 20.07 -29.08 33.41
C GLN A 626 18.75 -29.31 32.66
N GLU A 627 18.16 -28.27 32.08
CA GLU A 627 16.93 -28.37 31.29
C GLU A 627 17.13 -29.21 30.03
N LEU A 628 18.26 -29.01 29.34
CA LEU A 628 18.62 -29.80 28.15
C LEU A 628 18.93 -31.26 28.54
N ALA A 629 19.59 -31.48 29.69
CA ALA A 629 19.86 -32.82 30.20
C ALA A 629 18.57 -33.60 30.52
N SER A 630 17.56 -32.93 31.10
CA SER A 630 16.24 -33.53 31.33
C SER A 630 15.59 -33.94 30.00
N TYR A 631 15.60 -33.04 29.02
CA TYR A 631 15.04 -33.32 27.69
C TYR A 631 15.69 -34.51 26.99
N VAL A 632 17.01 -34.65 27.10
CA VAL A 632 17.75 -35.80 26.54
C VAL A 632 17.37 -37.11 27.21
N LYS A 633 17.11 -37.12 28.54
CA LYS A 633 16.62 -38.32 29.25
C LYS A 633 15.24 -38.74 28.74
N ASP A 634 14.33 -37.79 28.57
CA ASP A 634 12.98 -38.04 28.07
C ASP A 634 13.02 -38.59 26.63
N MET A 635 13.84 -37.99 25.77
CA MET A 635 14.09 -38.46 24.40
C MET A 635 14.68 -39.87 24.35
N LYS A 636 15.63 -40.19 25.23
CA LYS A 636 16.21 -41.54 25.33
C LYS A 636 15.15 -42.56 25.77
N ALA A 637 14.35 -42.25 26.79
CA ALA A 637 13.27 -43.12 27.24
C ALA A 637 12.24 -43.37 26.13
N LEU A 638 11.90 -42.33 25.37
CA LEU A 638 11.03 -42.44 24.19
C LEU A 638 11.66 -43.32 23.10
N TYR A 639 12.96 -43.15 22.81
CA TYR A 639 13.68 -43.96 21.83
C TYR A 639 13.72 -45.45 22.23
N GLU A 640 14.00 -45.74 23.50
CA GLU A 640 14.00 -47.11 24.02
C GLU A 640 12.59 -47.71 23.97
N PHE A 641 11.55 -46.94 24.28
CA PHE A 641 10.15 -47.38 24.17
C PHE A 641 9.72 -47.67 22.73
N VAL A 642 10.12 -46.85 21.76
CA VAL A 642 9.73 -47.02 20.34
C VAL A 642 10.46 -48.19 19.67
N ASN A 643 11.66 -48.56 20.15
CA ASN A 643 12.48 -49.65 19.59
C ASN A 643 12.42 -50.98 20.38
N LEU A 644 11.63 -51.03 21.45
CA LEU A 644 11.16 -52.25 22.12
C LEU A 644 9.99 -52.85 21.34
#